data_AF-A0ABD0MH86-F1
#
_entry.id   AF-A0ABD0MH86-F1
#
_cell.length_a   1.000
_cell.length_b   1.000
_cell.length_c   1.000
_cell.angle_alpha   90.00
_cell.angle_beta   90.00
_cell.angle_gamma   90.00
#
_symmetry.space_group_name_H-M   'P 1'
#
loop_
_entity.id
_entity.type
_entity.pdbx_description
1 polymer ?
#
loop_
_entity_poly.entity_id
_entity_poly.type
_entity_poly.pdbx_seq_one_letter_code
_entity_poly.pdbx_strand_id
1 'polypeptide(L)'
;MHIALSHRQLWDSLITAWFILIPTYRQKLKSAKPVVKTVKRWTNETEQVLQSCFYLTDWSVFEAAANDLDELTETVTSYISFCEDMCIPTRTYLTYNNDKPWFTAKLRQLRQAKEDAYRYGDKVLYKQAKYTLEKEIKVAKRNYSKKLRNKFYSSDFSSVWKGLKVITNYKTPSPSTVENQQLADDLNEFYCRFEKTPLTPPTTLLSPTPALQISEDVVRQVFRKNKRRKAPGPDGVTPTCLKTCADQLAPIFSQIFNRSLELWEVPSCFKRSTIIPVPKKPKITGLNDYRPVALTSVVMKSFEKLVLAYLKDITRPLLDPLQFAYRANRSVDDAVNMGLHFILQHLDKSGTYVRILFVDFSSAFNTIIPNLLLQKLTQLSVPTSICQWITSFLTDRQQLVNLGKFSSCTRTISTGAPQGCVLSPLLFSLYTNDCTSKDPSVKLLKFADDITVIGLIQDGDESAYRQEAKELTVWCSHNNLELNTLKTVEMTVDFRKNPPALPPLTIMDSTVMTVETFRFLGNTISQDLKWDIHIDAIVKKAQQRLFFLRQLRKFNLPQELLKQFYTAIIESVLCTSITVWFDSDTKSDLRRLHQTVRTAERIIGTTLPTLQELYLSRVSKKAGKITLDPSHPAHSLFELLPSGRRYRALNTRTARHRNSFFPQAIHLMNTSQ
;
A
#
# COMPACT_ATOMS: atom_id res chain seq x y z
N MET A 1 28.87 -55.60 14.27
CA MET A 1 27.61 -54.84 14.49
C MET A 1 27.67 -53.91 15.72
N HIS A 2 28.85 -53.40 16.12
CA HIS A 2 29.02 -52.47 17.25
C HIS A 2 29.68 -51.13 16.88
N ILE A 3 30.03 -50.92 15.60
CA ILE A 3 30.71 -49.70 15.11
C ILE A 3 29.72 -48.70 14.46
N ALA A 4 28.55 -49.17 14.00
CA ALA A 4 27.55 -48.31 13.34
C ALA A 4 26.64 -47.51 14.32
N LEU A 5 26.60 -47.87 15.61
CA LEU A 5 25.77 -47.17 16.61
C LEU A 5 26.47 -45.94 17.22
N SER A 6 27.81 -45.89 17.28
CA SER A 6 28.53 -44.73 17.85
C SER A 6 28.57 -43.53 16.90
N HIS A 7 28.59 -43.75 15.59
CA HIS A 7 28.57 -42.67 14.60
C HIS A 7 27.23 -41.90 14.58
N ARG A 8 26.11 -42.57 14.86
CA ARG A 8 24.78 -41.93 14.90
C ARG A 8 24.60 -41.07 16.16
N GLN A 9 25.14 -41.51 17.31
CA GLN A 9 25.16 -40.72 18.56
C GLN A 9 26.13 -39.53 18.49
N LEU A 10 27.26 -39.65 17.77
CA LEU A 10 28.17 -38.52 17.52
C LEU A 10 27.56 -37.49 16.55
N TRP A 11 26.78 -37.92 15.56
CA TRP A 11 26.04 -37.00 14.68
C TRP A 11 24.84 -36.34 15.38
N ASP A 12 24.08 -37.05 16.21
CA ASP A 12 22.97 -36.45 16.97
C ASP A 12 23.46 -35.48 18.05
N SER A 13 24.64 -35.72 18.65
CA SER A 13 25.29 -34.79 19.58
C SER A 13 25.90 -33.57 18.88
N LEU A 14 26.43 -33.72 17.66
CA LEU A 14 26.88 -32.59 16.84
C LEU A 14 25.70 -31.76 16.29
N ILE A 15 24.57 -32.38 15.94
CA ILE A 15 23.34 -31.67 15.52
C ILE A 15 22.73 -30.93 16.71
N THR A 16 22.67 -31.51 17.91
CA THR A 16 22.24 -30.79 19.12
C THR A 16 23.21 -29.68 19.52
N ALA A 17 24.52 -29.86 19.36
CA ALA A 17 25.51 -28.79 19.57
C ALA A 17 25.38 -27.64 18.55
N TRP A 18 25.04 -27.94 17.29
CA TRP A 18 24.75 -26.91 16.27
C TRP A 18 23.46 -26.13 16.55
N PHE A 19 22.45 -26.76 17.16
CA PHE A 19 21.24 -26.06 17.62
C PHE A 19 21.45 -25.17 18.87
N ILE A 20 22.58 -25.31 19.57
CA ILE A 20 22.88 -24.58 20.82
C ILE A 20 23.88 -23.43 20.60
N LEU A 21 24.57 -23.38 19.46
CA LEU A 21 25.31 -22.19 19.04
C LEU A 21 24.35 -21.15 18.46
N ILE A 22 23.59 -20.50 19.35
CA ILE A 22 22.98 -19.21 19.02
C ILE A 22 24.16 -18.25 18.81
N PRO A 23 24.44 -17.78 17.57
CA PRO A 23 25.38 -16.68 17.43
C PRO A 23 24.82 -15.54 18.28
N THR A 24 25.53 -15.21 19.34
CA THR A 24 25.21 -14.04 20.15
C THR A 24 25.60 -12.84 19.30
N TYR A 25 24.71 -12.47 18.38
CA TYR A 25 24.80 -11.24 17.63
C TYR A 25 24.77 -10.10 18.65
N ARG A 26 25.95 -9.65 19.07
CA ARG A 26 26.12 -8.37 19.76
C ARG A 26 25.96 -7.32 18.69
N GLN A 27 24.74 -6.79 18.58
CA GLN A 27 24.47 -5.62 17.76
C GLN A 27 25.47 -4.52 18.14
N LYS A 28 26.30 -4.07 17.19
CA LYS A 28 27.12 -2.86 17.39
C LYS A 28 26.16 -1.74 17.79
N LEU A 29 26.30 -1.23 19.01
CA LEU A 29 25.52 -0.10 19.50
C LEU A 29 25.89 1.11 18.65
N LYS A 30 25.03 1.46 17.69
CA LYS A 30 25.13 2.74 17.00
C LYS A 30 24.80 3.82 18.03
N SER A 31 25.82 4.57 18.46
CA SER A 31 25.61 5.82 19.18
C SER A 31 24.99 6.81 18.20
N ALA A 32 23.85 7.38 18.56
CA ALA A 32 23.19 8.40 17.76
C ALA A 32 22.82 9.56 18.69
N LYS A 33 23.04 10.78 18.21
CA LYS A 33 22.78 11.99 19.00
C LYS A 33 21.30 12.01 19.45
N PRO A 34 21.02 12.49 20.68
CA PRO A 34 19.65 12.67 21.14
C PRO A 34 18.89 13.61 20.19
N VAL A 35 17.62 13.30 19.92
CA VAL A 35 16.77 14.11 19.03
C VAL A 35 15.79 14.89 19.89
N VAL A 36 15.84 16.22 19.76
CA VAL A 36 14.84 17.12 20.34
C VAL A 36 13.56 17.01 19.51
N LYS A 37 12.43 16.76 20.17
CA LYS A 37 11.11 16.71 19.52
C LYS A 37 10.18 17.71 20.15
N THR A 38 9.56 18.50 19.30
CA THR A 38 8.58 19.52 19.65
C THR A 38 7.20 19.03 19.21
N VAL A 39 6.23 18.98 20.13
CA VAL A 39 4.89 18.45 19.85
C VAL A 39 3.83 19.32 20.54
N LYS A 40 2.78 19.67 19.80
CA LYS A 40 1.56 20.32 20.32
C LYS A 40 0.85 19.39 21.31
N ARG A 41 0.54 19.90 22.51
CA ARG A 41 -0.10 19.11 23.58
C ARG A 41 -1.61 19.36 23.58
N TRP A 42 -2.32 18.43 22.98
CA TRP A 42 -3.78 18.36 23.01
C TRP A 42 -4.26 17.73 24.33
N THR A 43 -4.98 18.49 25.15
CA THR A 43 -5.69 18.03 26.36
C THR A 43 -7.18 18.36 26.21
N ASN A 44 -8.04 17.78 27.05
CA ASN A 44 -9.47 18.07 26.97
C ASN A 44 -9.75 19.56 27.16
N GLU A 45 -8.99 20.22 28.06
CA GLU A 45 -9.12 21.64 28.33
C GLU A 45 -8.71 22.48 27.11
N THR A 46 -7.56 22.17 26.48
CA THR A 46 -7.10 22.93 25.30
C THR A 46 -7.97 22.68 24.06
N GLU A 47 -8.54 21.48 23.93
CA GLU A 47 -9.56 21.15 22.92
C GLU A 47 -10.83 22.01 23.11
N GLN A 48 -11.35 22.14 24.34
CA GLN A 48 -12.53 22.96 24.64
C GLN A 48 -12.30 24.46 24.42
N VAL A 49 -11.12 24.97 24.78
CA VAL A 49 -10.75 26.37 24.55
C VAL A 49 -10.75 26.68 23.05
N LEU A 50 -10.16 25.81 22.23
CA LEU A 50 -10.14 25.99 20.78
C LEU A 50 -11.54 25.88 20.16
N GLN A 51 -12.37 24.95 20.64
CA GLN A 51 -13.77 24.85 20.22
C GLN A 51 -14.56 26.11 20.56
N SER A 52 -14.37 26.66 21.77
CA SER A 52 -15.04 27.89 22.20
C SER A 52 -14.59 29.09 21.37
N CYS A 53 -13.29 29.16 21.04
CA CYS A 53 -12.72 30.18 20.15
C CYS A 53 -13.45 30.17 18.80
N PHE A 54 -13.52 29.01 18.13
CA PHE A 54 -14.20 28.90 16.82
C PHE A 54 -15.72 29.04 16.87
N TYR A 55 -16.34 28.72 18.01
CA TYR A 55 -17.77 28.92 18.21
C TYR A 55 -18.13 30.41 18.32
N LEU A 56 -17.26 31.22 18.93
CA LEU A 56 -17.42 32.66 19.07
C LEU A 56 -16.94 33.45 17.84
N THR A 57 -16.22 32.80 16.92
CA THR A 57 -15.79 33.43 15.66
C THR A 57 -17.01 33.74 14.79
N ASP A 58 -17.18 35.00 14.43
CA ASP A 58 -18.07 35.40 13.35
C ASP A 58 -17.38 35.15 12.00
N TRP A 59 -17.72 34.02 11.37
CA TRP A 59 -17.13 33.62 10.10
C TRP A 59 -17.56 34.50 8.92
N SER A 60 -18.68 35.23 9.04
CA SER A 60 -19.20 36.10 7.97
C SER A 60 -18.28 37.28 7.67
N VAL A 61 -17.47 37.71 8.65
CA VAL A 61 -16.47 38.78 8.49
C VAL A 61 -15.43 38.41 7.43
N PHE A 62 -15.02 37.14 7.35
CA PHE A 62 -14.06 36.69 6.34
C PHE A 62 -14.69 36.69 4.95
N GLU A 63 -15.95 36.30 4.83
CA GLU A 63 -16.69 36.32 3.57
C GLU A 63 -16.90 37.76 3.07
N ALA A 64 -17.26 38.68 3.96
CA ALA A 64 -17.44 40.08 3.61
C ALA A 64 -16.12 40.80 3.24
N ALA A 65 -14.99 40.36 3.78
CA ALA A 65 -13.68 40.97 3.56
C ALA A 65 -12.93 40.39 2.35
N ALA A 66 -13.22 39.16 1.94
CA ALA A 66 -12.52 38.49 0.86
C ALA A 66 -13.04 38.93 -0.53
N ASN A 67 -12.12 39.23 -1.44
CA ASN A 67 -12.46 39.59 -2.83
C ASN A 67 -12.78 38.36 -3.69
N ASP A 68 -12.16 37.23 -3.38
CA ASP A 68 -12.31 35.99 -4.13
C ASP A 68 -12.20 34.75 -3.23
N LEU A 69 -12.37 33.57 -3.85
CA LEU A 69 -12.33 32.29 -3.16
C LEU A 69 -10.93 31.98 -2.58
N ASP A 70 -9.86 32.46 -3.20
CA ASP A 70 -8.49 32.25 -2.75
C ASP A 70 -8.20 33.02 -1.47
N GLU A 71 -8.55 34.31 -1.44
CA GLU A 71 -8.42 35.16 -0.26
C GLU A 71 -9.27 34.65 0.90
N LEU A 72 -10.52 34.26 0.65
CA LEU A 72 -11.39 33.67 1.67
C LEU A 72 -10.75 32.40 2.27
N THR A 73 -10.25 31.51 1.42
CA THR A 73 -9.73 30.23 1.90
C THR A 73 -8.38 30.39 2.62
N GLU A 74 -7.49 31.24 2.12
CA GLU A 74 -6.20 31.52 2.76
C GLU A 74 -6.40 32.21 4.13
N THR A 75 -7.30 33.20 4.22
CA THR A 75 -7.59 33.90 5.48
C THR A 75 -8.22 32.96 6.52
N VAL A 76 -9.21 32.16 6.14
CA VAL A 76 -9.84 31.17 7.02
C VAL A 76 -8.83 30.13 7.52
N THR A 77 -8.01 29.56 6.64
CA THR A 77 -7.00 28.55 7.03
C THR A 77 -5.87 29.14 7.89
N SER A 78 -5.46 30.38 7.61
CA SER A 78 -4.49 31.12 8.41
C SER A 78 -5.03 31.44 9.80
N TYR A 79 -6.29 31.90 9.89
CA TYR A 79 -6.96 32.17 11.16
C TYR A 79 -7.09 30.89 12.02
N ILE A 80 -7.48 29.76 11.41
CA ILE A 80 -7.53 28.47 12.09
C ILE A 80 -6.16 28.09 12.65
N SER A 81 -5.09 28.26 11.86
CA SER A 81 -3.72 27.96 12.28
C SER A 81 -3.28 28.87 13.43
N PHE A 82 -3.60 30.16 13.36
CA PHE A 82 -3.37 31.14 14.42
C PHE A 82 -4.08 30.75 15.72
N CYS A 83 -5.38 30.44 15.67
CA CYS A 83 -6.14 29.99 16.84
C CYS A 83 -5.55 28.70 17.43
N GLU A 84 -5.12 27.76 16.59
CA GLU A 84 -4.47 26.54 17.06
C GLU A 84 -3.15 26.85 17.79
N ASP A 85 -2.32 27.76 17.26
CA ASP A 85 -1.05 28.13 17.88
C ASP A 85 -1.23 28.94 19.19
N MET A 86 -2.29 29.75 19.28
CA MET A 86 -2.64 30.50 20.49
C MET A 86 -3.22 29.59 21.59
N CYS A 87 -4.09 28.64 21.23
CA CYS A 87 -4.80 27.81 22.21
C CYS A 87 -4.04 26.55 22.62
N ILE A 88 -3.17 26.00 21.75
CA ILE A 88 -2.54 24.69 21.97
C ILE A 88 -1.05 24.84 22.35
N PRO A 89 -0.67 24.59 23.62
CA PRO A 89 0.70 24.75 24.06
C PRO A 89 1.63 23.70 23.44
N THR A 90 2.85 24.14 23.13
CA THR A 90 3.90 23.29 22.57
C THR A 90 4.82 22.76 23.68
N ARG A 91 5.17 21.46 23.62
CA ARG A 91 6.16 20.85 24.52
C ARG A 91 7.34 20.25 23.79
N THR A 92 8.52 20.47 24.33
CA THR A 92 9.78 19.95 23.80
C THR A 92 10.32 18.84 24.70
N TYR A 93 10.69 17.71 24.11
CA TYR A 93 11.28 16.59 24.84
C TYR A 93 12.50 16.03 24.11
N LEU A 94 13.52 15.66 24.88
CA LEU A 94 14.72 15.01 24.38
C LEU A 94 14.47 13.50 24.26
N THR A 95 14.72 12.93 23.08
CA THR A 95 14.58 11.49 22.84
C THR A 95 15.93 10.83 22.58
N TYR A 96 16.20 9.74 23.27
CA TYR A 96 17.41 8.93 23.07
C TYR A 96 17.08 7.69 22.23
N ASN A 97 17.87 7.45 21.18
CA ASN A 97 17.59 6.40 20.19
C ASN A 97 17.61 4.95 20.75
N ASN A 98 18.25 4.75 21.89
CA ASN A 98 18.42 3.44 22.54
C ASN A 98 17.58 3.27 23.82
N ASP A 99 16.78 4.26 24.20
CA ASP A 99 15.96 4.17 25.41
C ASP A 99 14.83 3.16 25.20
N LYS A 100 15.04 1.96 25.75
CA LYS A 100 14.00 0.95 25.80
C LYS A 100 12.93 1.41 26.81
N PRO A 101 11.62 1.24 26.53
CA PRO A 101 10.54 1.67 27.41
C PRO A 101 10.58 1.04 28.81
N TRP A 102 11.24 -0.12 28.95
CA TRP A 102 11.45 -0.79 30.23
C TRP A 102 12.74 -0.37 30.95
N PHE A 103 13.56 0.52 30.38
CA PHE A 103 14.81 0.99 30.99
C PHE A 103 14.52 2.23 31.86
N THR A 104 14.18 1.97 33.12
CA THR A 104 13.75 2.98 34.11
C THR A 104 14.92 3.76 34.72
N ALA A 105 14.64 4.85 35.45
CA ALA A 105 15.66 5.60 36.20
C ALA A 105 16.45 4.71 37.17
N LYS A 106 15.75 3.79 37.87
CA LYS A 106 16.36 2.77 38.73
C LYS A 106 17.38 1.90 37.98
N LEU A 107 17.07 1.48 36.75
CA LEU A 107 18.00 0.72 35.91
C LEU A 107 19.20 1.54 35.42
N ARG A 108 19.02 2.85 35.21
CA ARG A 108 20.14 3.76 34.90
C ARG A 108 21.10 3.85 36.09
N GLN A 109 20.58 4.02 37.31
CA GLN A 109 21.38 4.06 38.54
C GLN A 109 22.14 2.74 38.76
N LEU A 110 21.47 1.59 38.63
CA LEU A 110 22.12 0.28 38.77
C LEU A 110 23.18 0.02 37.68
N ARG A 111 22.96 0.52 36.46
CA ARG A 111 23.97 0.45 35.40
C ARG A 111 25.18 1.30 35.76
N GLN A 112 24.96 2.52 36.25
CA GLN A 112 26.03 3.43 36.67
C GLN A 112 26.86 2.80 37.78
N ALA A 113 26.24 2.28 38.84
CA ALA A 113 26.92 1.58 39.93
C ALA A 113 27.78 0.39 39.43
N LYS A 114 27.31 -0.36 38.44
CA LYS A 114 28.10 -1.43 37.81
C LYS A 114 29.30 -0.90 37.03
N GLU A 115 29.14 0.18 36.27
CA GLU A 115 30.27 0.79 35.54
C GLU A 115 31.30 1.41 36.48
N ASP A 116 30.85 2.03 37.58
CA ASP A 116 31.74 2.60 38.59
C ASP A 116 32.53 1.51 39.30
N ALA A 117 31.88 0.42 39.73
CA ALA A 117 32.56 -0.75 40.30
C ALA A 117 33.64 -1.35 39.38
N TYR A 118 33.36 -1.37 38.08
CA TYR A 118 34.32 -1.82 37.06
C TYR A 118 35.51 -0.85 36.94
N ARG A 119 35.24 0.46 36.92
CA ARG A 119 36.28 1.51 36.82
C ARG A 119 37.20 1.52 38.05
N TYR A 120 36.65 1.30 39.24
CA TYR A 120 37.40 1.23 40.49
C TYR A 120 38.07 -0.13 40.75
N GLY A 121 37.87 -1.12 39.88
CA GLY A 121 38.53 -2.43 39.99
C GLY A 121 37.95 -3.38 41.05
N ASP A 122 36.84 -3.04 41.71
CA ASP A 122 36.21 -3.88 42.73
C ASP A 122 35.43 -5.04 42.09
N LYS A 123 36.05 -6.22 42.07
CA LYS A 123 35.49 -7.43 41.48
C LYS A 123 34.24 -7.95 42.22
N VAL A 124 34.14 -7.76 43.53
CA VAL A 124 33.02 -8.26 44.34
C VAL A 124 31.80 -7.38 44.11
N LEU A 125 31.99 -6.06 44.25
CA LEU A 125 30.95 -5.07 44.04
C LEU A 125 30.47 -5.08 42.58
N TYR A 126 31.37 -5.28 41.61
CA TYR A 126 30.98 -5.47 40.21
C TYR A 126 30.07 -6.69 40.00
N LYS A 127 30.40 -7.85 40.58
CA LYS A 127 29.57 -9.07 40.47
C LYS A 127 28.18 -8.86 41.09
N GLN A 128 28.12 -8.23 42.27
CA GLN A 128 26.85 -7.94 42.96
C GLN A 128 26.00 -6.93 42.18
N ALA A 129 26.60 -5.83 41.71
CA ALA A 129 25.92 -4.81 40.91
C ALA A 129 25.41 -5.40 39.58
N LYS A 130 26.21 -6.25 38.92
CA LYS A 130 25.80 -6.97 37.70
C LYS A 130 24.59 -7.88 37.95
N TYR A 131 24.63 -8.71 38.99
CA TYR A 131 23.53 -9.61 39.33
C TYR A 131 22.24 -8.83 39.63
N THR A 132 22.35 -7.76 40.43
CA THR A 132 21.22 -6.89 40.79
C THR A 132 20.62 -6.22 39.56
N LEU A 133 21.47 -5.70 38.67
CA LEU A 133 21.04 -5.12 37.41
C LEU A 133 20.30 -6.15 36.53
N GLU A 134 20.83 -7.36 36.37
CA GLU A 134 20.20 -8.41 35.57
C GLU A 134 18.84 -8.85 36.15
N LYS A 135 18.73 -8.97 37.48
CA LYS A 135 17.48 -9.27 38.19
C LYS A 135 16.44 -8.18 37.94
N GLU A 136 16.83 -6.92 38.10
CA GLU A 136 15.92 -5.79 37.91
C GLU A 136 15.49 -5.64 36.44
N ILE A 137 16.39 -5.92 35.48
CA ILE A 137 16.03 -5.95 34.05
C ILE A 137 14.93 -6.98 33.78
N LYS A 138 15.00 -8.17 34.39
CA LYS A 138 13.97 -9.21 34.25
C LYS A 138 12.62 -8.71 34.81
N VAL A 139 12.62 -8.05 35.96
CA VAL A 139 11.41 -7.46 36.57
C VAL A 139 10.82 -6.37 35.67
N ALA A 140 11.64 -5.44 35.20
CA ALA A 140 11.19 -4.34 34.34
C ALA A 140 10.59 -4.84 33.02
N LYS A 141 11.20 -5.87 32.41
CA LYS A 141 10.64 -6.52 31.20
C LYS A 141 9.31 -7.20 31.47
N ARG A 142 9.16 -7.91 32.61
CA ARG A 142 7.87 -8.50 33.03
C ARG A 142 6.79 -7.45 33.22
N ASN A 143 7.12 -6.33 33.87
CA ASN A 143 6.18 -5.21 34.05
C ASN A 143 5.76 -4.60 32.70
N TYR A 144 6.70 -4.46 31.77
CA TYR A 144 6.39 -4.00 30.42
C TYR A 144 5.52 -4.99 29.63
N SER A 145 5.80 -6.30 29.75
CA SER A 145 4.97 -7.37 29.18
C SER A 145 3.52 -7.30 29.72
N LYS A 146 3.35 -7.12 31.03
CA LYS A 146 2.03 -6.89 31.66
C LYS A 146 1.34 -5.63 31.11
N LYS A 147 2.06 -4.52 30.93
CA LYS A 147 1.51 -3.30 30.32
C LYS A 147 1.02 -3.55 28.89
N LEU A 148 1.77 -4.28 28.07
CA LEU A 148 1.34 -4.63 26.70
C LEU A 148 0.11 -5.52 26.72
N ARG A 149 0.03 -6.47 27.66
CA ARG A 149 -1.15 -7.32 27.86
C ARG A 149 -2.38 -6.47 28.26
N ASN A 150 -2.25 -5.52 29.17
CA ASN A 150 -3.37 -4.67 29.56
C ASN A 150 -3.85 -3.81 28.39
N LYS A 151 -2.92 -3.26 27.60
CA LYS A 151 -3.24 -2.52 26.37
C LYS A 151 -3.94 -3.37 25.31
N PHE A 152 -3.62 -4.66 25.27
CA PHE A 152 -4.30 -5.61 24.40
C PHE A 152 -5.76 -5.82 24.82
N TYR A 153 -6.01 -6.02 26.12
CA TYR A 153 -7.37 -6.14 26.65
C TYR A 153 -8.18 -4.85 26.55
N SER A 154 -7.51 -3.68 26.52
CA SER A 154 -8.15 -2.40 26.25
C SER A 154 -8.26 -2.06 24.74
N SER A 155 -8.03 -3.04 23.85
CA SER A 155 -8.08 -2.88 22.38
C SER A 155 -7.16 -1.79 21.79
N ASP A 156 -6.10 -1.38 22.49
CA ASP A 156 -5.07 -0.45 21.97
C ASP A 156 -4.00 -1.20 21.16
N PHE A 157 -4.42 -1.80 20.05
CA PHE A 157 -3.55 -2.59 19.18
C PHE A 157 -2.40 -1.77 18.58
N SER A 158 -2.58 -0.46 18.39
CA SER A 158 -1.52 0.44 17.87
C SER A 158 -0.34 0.51 18.84
N SER A 159 -0.62 0.69 20.13
CA SER A 159 0.43 0.69 21.15
C SER A 159 1.03 -0.70 21.36
N VAL A 160 0.22 -1.77 21.31
CA VAL A 160 0.74 -3.15 21.36
C VAL A 160 1.74 -3.37 20.23
N TRP A 161 1.38 -3.00 19.01
CA TRP A 161 2.23 -3.13 17.83
C TRP A 161 3.52 -2.31 17.95
N LYS A 162 3.44 -1.06 18.44
CA LYS A 162 4.64 -0.26 18.75
C LYS A 162 5.53 -0.98 19.76
N GLY A 163 4.96 -1.56 20.80
CA GLY A 163 5.68 -2.31 21.81
C GLY A 163 6.40 -3.53 21.25
N LEU A 164 5.73 -4.30 20.39
CA LEU A 164 6.31 -5.49 19.73
C LEU A 164 7.50 -5.11 18.83
N LYS A 165 7.40 -4.00 18.08
CA LYS A 165 8.54 -3.49 17.28
C LYS A 165 9.74 -3.10 18.13
N VAL A 166 9.49 -2.48 19.28
CA VAL A 166 10.56 -2.06 20.19
C VAL A 166 11.27 -3.25 20.84
N ILE A 167 10.55 -4.33 21.15
CA ILE A 167 11.14 -5.58 21.66
C ILE A 167 12.00 -6.24 20.59
N THR A 168 11.47 -6.36 19.38
CA THR A 168 12.09 -7.09 18.26
C THR A 168 13.21 -6.33 17.57
N ASN A 169 13.36 -5.03 17.87
CA ASN A 169 14.16 -4.12 17.05
C ASN A 169 13.77 -4.16 15.57
N TYR A 170 12.51 -4.47 15.27
CA TYR A 170 12.00 -4.47 13.91
C TYR A 170 11.96 -3.03 13.39
N LYS A 171 13.06 -2.61 12.76
CA LYS A 171 13.23 -1.33 12.09
C LYS A 171 13.48 -1.60 10.62
N THR A 172 12.76 -0.90 9.75
CA THR A 172 13.14 -0.80 8.34
C THR A 172 14.51 -0.11 8.29
N PRO A 173 15.49 -0.62 7.52
CA PRO A 173 16.76 0.08 7.34
C PRO A 173 16.47 1.49 6.84
N SER A 174 16.88 2.51 7.60
CA SER A 174 16.93 3.88 7.09
C SER A 174 18.10 3.94 6.10
N PRO A 175 17.84 4.24 4.81
CA PRO A 175 18.91 4.39 3.83
C PRO A 175 19.86 5.52 4.28
N SER A 176 21.16 5.30 4.11
CA SER A 176 22.16 6.34 4.29
C SER A 176 22.16 7.21 3.04
N THR A 177 21.43 8.30 3.08
CA THR A 177 21.41 9.28 1.98
C THR A 177 22.17 10.53 2.43
N VAL A 178 22.98 11.08 1.53
CA VAL A 178 23.56 12.42 1.71
C VAL A 178 22.44 13.42 1.39
N GLU A 179 21.92 14.08 2.42
CA GLU A 179 20.93 15.14 2.25
C GLU A 179 21.67 16.47 2.05
N ASN A 180 21.44 17.14 0.92
CA ASN A 180 21.98 18.47 0.63
C ASN A 180 20.99 19.27 -0.24
N GLN A 181 21.26 20.56 -0.40
CA GLN A 181 20.41 21.48 -1.17
C GLN A 181 20.31 21.07 -2.65
N GLN A 182 21.44 20.78 -3.29
CA GLN A 182 21.50 20.39 -4.70
C GLN A 182 20.58 19.20 -5.01
N LEU A 183 20.60 18.16 -4.17
CA LEU A 183 19.76 16.99 -4.35
C LEU A 183 18.27 17.32 -4.22
N ALA A 184 17.88 18.27 -3.35
CA ALA A 184 16.49 18.70 -3.26
C ALA A 184 16.03 19.39 -4.55
N ASP A 185 16.88 20.27 -5.11
CA ASP A 185 16.60 20.97 -6.37
C ASP A 185 16.58 20.01 -7.57
N ASP A 186 17.57 19.12 -7.69
CA ASP A 186 17.64 18.08 -8.73
C ASP A 186 16.41 17.16 -8.69
N LEU A 187 15.96 16.78 -7.49
CA LEU A 187 14.75 15.97 -7.33
C LEU A 187 13.51 16.74 -7.76
N ASN A 188 13.42 18.03 -7.42
CA ASN A 188 12.25 18.82 -7.80
C ASN A 188 12.17 18.98 -9.32
N GLU A 189 13.30 19.28 -9.97
CA GLU A 189 13.40 19.31 -11.43
C GLU A 189 13.03 17.96 -12.04
N PHE A 190 13.61 16.89 -11.52
CA PHE A 190 13.35 15.53 -11.98
C PHE A 190 11.86 15.17 -11.89
N TYR A 191 11.17 15.52 -10.81
CA TYR A 191 9.74 15.25 -10.68
C TYR A 191 8.87 16.12 -11.60
N CYS A 192 9.34 17.32 -11.99
CA CYS A 192 8.66 18.23 -12.91
C CYS A 192 8.98 17.97 -14.39
N ARG A 193 9.86 17.02 -14.73
CA ARG A 193 10.31 16.79 -16.12
C ARG A 193 9.20 16.43 -17.13
N PHE A 194 8.02 16.05 -16.64
CA PHE A 194 6.86 15.71 -17.47
C PHE A 194 5.95 16.91 -17.75
N GLU A 195 6.27 18.09 -17.20
CA GLU A 195 5.49 19.29 -17.40
C GLU A 195 5.41 19.63 -18.89
N LYS A 196 4.19 19.81 -19.37
CA LYS A 196 3.88 20.29 -20.72
C LYS A 196 3.10 21.58 -20.62
N THR A 197 3.32 22.49 -21.57
CA THR A 197 2.53 23.72 -21.68
C THR A 197 1.06 23.36 -21.82
N PRO A 198 0.17 23.84 -20.93
CA PRO A 198 -1.25 23.57 -21.06
C PRO A 198 -1.77 24.15 -22.38
N LEU A 199 -2.45 23.32 -23.17
CA LEU A 199 -3.24 23.83 -24.29
C LEU A 199 -4.41 24.63 -23.70
N THR A 200 -4.67 25.80 -24.25
CA THR A 200 -5.77 26.66 -23.80
C THR A 200 -7.09 25.87 -23.88
N PRO A 201 -7.85 25.74 -22.78
CA PRO A 201 -9.11 25.01 -22.83
C PRO A 201 -10.09 25.75 -23.77
N PRO A 202 -10.85 25.04 -24.60
CA PRO A 202 -11.91 25.67 -25.38
C PRO A 202 -12.98 26.22 -24.43
N THR A 203 -13.24 27.53 -24.53
CA THR A 203 -14.31 28.20 -23.81
C THR A 203 -15.65 27.54 -24.16
N THR A 204 -16.25 26.84 -23.20
CA THR A 204 -17.57 26.21 -23.37
C THR A 204 -18.61 26.92 -22.52
N LEU A 205 -19.79 27.12 -23.10
CA LEU A 205 -20.90 27.87 -22.51
C LEU A 205 -21.36 27.27 -21.17
N LEU A 206 -21.62 28.19 -20.24
CA LEU A 206 -21.98 27.95 -18.84
C LEU A 206 -23.27 27.13 -18.71
N SER A 207 -23.22 26.03 -17.96
CA SER A 207 -24.42 25.37 -17.42
C SER A 207 -24.64 25.94 -16.00
N PRO A 208 -25.82 26.52 -15.68
CA PRO A 208 -25.98 27.29 -14.45
C PRO A 208 -26.21 26.46 -13.17
N THR A 209 -26.42 25.14 -13.25
CA THR A 209 -26.70 24.30 -12.07
C THR A 209 -25.47 23.50 -11.62
N PRO A 210 -25.03 23.63 -10.35
CA PRO A 210 -23.96 22.80 -9.80
C PRO A 210 -24.41 21.33 -9.75
N ALA A 211 -23.59 20.44 -10.28
CA ALA A 211 -23.91 19.00 -10.35
C ALA A 211 -23.77 18.30 -8.98
N LEU A 212 -23.09 18.94 -8.03
CA LEU A 212 -22.83 18.43 -6.70
C LEU A 212 -23.00 19.58 -5.70
N GLN A 213 -23.81 19.34 -4.66
CA GLN A 213 -23.94 20.21 -3.51
C GLN A 213 -23.54 19.45 -2.25
N ILE A 214 -22.72 20.08 -1.41
CA ILE A 214 -22.14 19.48 -0.21
C ILE A 214 -22.83 20.08 1.01
N SER A 215 -23.48 19.24 1.81
CA SER A 215 -24.09 19.66 3.07
C SER A 215 -23.06 19.70 4.21
N GLU A 216 -23.33 20.56 5.21
CA GLU A 216 -22.53 20.67 6.42
C GLU A 216 -22.36 19.34 7.16
N ASP A 217 -23.43 18.55 7.26
CA ASP A 217 -23.39 17.26 7.95
C ASP A 217 -22.39 16.30 7.33
N VAL A 218 -22.29 16.30 6.01
CA VAL A 218 -21.35 15.46 5.28
C VAL A 218 -19.91 15.94 5.52
N VAL A 219 -19.67 17.26 5.53
CA VAL A 219 -18.36 17.85 5.88
C VAL A 219 -17.96 17.48 7.31
N ARG A 220 -18.86 17.68 8.28
CA ARG A 220 -18.70 17.33 9.69
C ARG A 220 -18.32 15.86 9.87
N GLN A 221 -19.03 14.96 9.18
CA GLN A 221 -18.72 13.53 9.22
C GLN A 221 -17.34 13.19 8.65
N VAL A 222 -16.93 13.82 7.54
CA VAL A 222 -15.60 13.60 6.95
C VAL A 222 -14.50 14.12 7.87
N PHE A 223 -14.69 15.29 8.49
CA PHE A 223 -13.73 15.86 9.44
C PHE A 223 -13.54 14.99 10.67
N ARG A 224 -14.62 14.46 11.28
CA ARG A 224 -14.56 13.54 12.43
C ARG A 224 -13.77 12.25 12.14
N LYS A 225 -13.72 11.82 10.87
CA LYS A 225 -12.97 10.63 10.41
C LYS A 225 -11.47 10.88 10.25
N ASN A 226 -10.97 12.11 10.36
CA ASN A 226 -9.53 12.39 10.25
C ASN A 226 -8.69 11.71 11.35
N LYS A 227 -7.43 11.41 11.03
CA LYS A 227 -6.50 10.73 11.94
C LYS A 227 -5.60 11.77 12.62
N ARG A 228 -5.80 12.01 13.92
CA ARG A 228 -5.09 13.04 14.72
C ARG A 228 -3.57 13.13 14.49
N ARG A 229 -2.87 11.98 14.42
CA ARG A 229 -1.39 11.92 14.34
C ARG A 229 -0.80 12.04 12.93
N LYS A 230 -1.55 12.54 11.95
CA LYS A 230 -1.05 12.80 10.60
C LYS A 230 -0.45 14.21 10.54
N ALA A 231 0.49 14.42 9.62
CA ALA A 231 1.08 15.74 9.39
C ALA A 231 0.10 16.64 8.63
N PRO A 232 0.07 17.97 8.91
CA PRO A 232 -0.67 18.95 8.11
C PRO A 232 -0.06 19.12 6.72
N GLY A 233 -0.80 19.74 5.81
CA GLY A 233 -0.28 20.22 4.52
C GLY A 233 0.37 21.60 4.65
N PRO A 234 0.71 22.24 3.52
CA PRO A 234 1.27 23.60 3.49
C PRO A 234 0.32 24.68 4.05
N ASP A 235 -0.97 24.40 4.10
CA ASP A 235 -2.04 25.25 4.67
C ASP A 235 -2.03 25.30 6.21
N GLY A 236 -1.18 24.52 6.88
CA GLY A 236 -1.01 24.54 8.34
C GLY A 236 -2.12 23.85 9.15
N VAL A 237 -3.33 23.72 8.58
CA VAL A 237 -4.50 23.14 9.26
C VAL A 237 -4.26 21.67 9.64
N THR A 238 -4.30 21.38 10.94
CA THR A 238 -3.99 20.03 11.42
C THR A 238 -5.19 19.07 11.35
N PRO A 239 -4.95 17.77 11.10
CA PRO A 239 -6.00 16.75 11.19
C PRO A 239 -6.64 16.63 12.57
N THR A 240 -5.94 17.07 13.62
CA THR A 240 -6.49 17.06 14.99
C THR A 240 -7.47 18.20 15.16
N CYS A 241 -7.12 19.41 14.72
CA CYS A 241 -8.03 20.56 14.71
C CYS A 241 -9.32 20.24 13.95
N LEU A 242 -9.25 19.79 12.70
CA LEU A 242 -10.44 19.42 11.92
C LEU A 242 -11.31 18.38 12.64
N LYS A 243 -10.70 17.38 13.28
CA LYS A 243 -11.46 16.33 13.96
C LYS A 243 -12.13 16.82 15.24
N THR A 244 -11.42 17.61 16.05
CA THR A 244 -11.91 18.07 17.35
C THR A 244 -12.93 19.21 17.18
N CYS A 245 -12.69 20.10 16.22
CA CYS A 245 -13.52 21.27 15.96
C CYS A 245 -14.47 21.04 14.77
N ALA A 246 -14.82 19.79 14.48
CA ALA A 246 -15.59 19.44 13.29
C ALA A 246 -16.96 20.12 13.24
N ASP A 247 -17.57 20.34 14.41
CA ASP A 247 -18.89 20.98 14.52
C ASP A 247 -18.83 22.47 14.20
N GLN A 248 -17.79 23.16 14.68
CA GLN A 248 -17.58 24.59 14.48
C GLN A 248 -17.07 24.90 13.06
N LEU A 249 -16.25 24.02 12.48
CA LEU A 249 -15.60 24.28 11.19
C LEU A 249 -16.41 23.78 9.99
N ALA A 250 -17.36 22.86 10.17
CA ALA A 250 -18.15 22.34 9.05
C ALA A 250 -18.96 23.40 8.28
N PRO A 251 -19.61 24.40 8.94
CA PRO A 251 -20.36 25.44 8.23
C PRO A 251 -19.51 26.21 7.23
N ILE A 252 -18.42 26.85 7.69
CA ILE A 252 -17.54 27.66 6.83
C ILE A 252 -16.89 26.84 5.71
N PHE A 253 -16.45 25.61 5.99
CA PHE A 253 -15.86 24.77 4.94
C PHE A 253 -16.90 24.23 3.95
N SER A 254 -18.16 24.03 4.35
CA SER A 254 -19.22 23.67 3.41
C SER A 254 -19.49 24.82 2.42
N GLN A 255 -19.47 26.05 2.89
CA GLN A 255 -19.61 27.25 2.03
C GLN A 255 -18.43 27.34 1.06
N ILE A 256 -17.19 27.25 1.55
CA ILE A 256 -15.97 27.25 0.71
C ILE A 256 -16.03 26.13 -0.34
N PHE A 257 -16.43 24.92 0.03
CA PHE A 257 -16.51 23.79 -0.90
C PHE A 257 -17.59 23.97 -1.96
N ASN A 258 -18.78 24.45 -1.58
CA ASN A 258 -19.84 24.72 -2.55
C ASN A 258 -19.46 25.88 -3.48
N ARG A 259 -18.86 26.94 -2.95
CA ARG A 259 -18.37 28.06 -3.78
C ARG A 259 -17.31 27.62 -4.78
N SER A 260 -16.39 26.76 -4.34
CA SER A 260 -15.41 26.10 -5.23
C SER A 260 -16.09 25.28 -6.34
N LEU A 261 -17.15 24.51 -6.02
CA LEU A 261 -17.90 23.73 -7.01
C LEU A 261 -18.77 24.58 -7.94
N GLU A 262 -19.23 25.76 -7.50
CA GLU A 262 -20.00 26.70 -8.32
C GLU A 262 -19.09 27.42 -9.32
N LEU A 263 -17.92 27.85 -8.87
CA LEU A 263 -16.93 28.56 -9.70
C LEU A 263 -16.11 27.62 -10.59
N TRP A 264 -16.17 26.30 -10.35
CA TRP A 264 -15.32 25.28 -10.98
C TRP A 264 -13.82 25.49 -10.70
N GLU A 265 -13.51 26.12 -9.58
CA GLU A 265 -12.16 26.54 -9.21
C GLU A 265 -11.73 25.94 -7.88
N VAL A 266 -10.51 25.43 -7.79
CA VAL A 266 -9.91 24.95 -6.54
C VAL A 266 -8.98 26.01 -5.95
N PRO A 267 -9.14 26.38 -4.66
CA PRO A 267 -8.31 27.38 -4.04
C PRO A 267 -6.81 27.06 -4.16
N SER A 268 -5.99 28.06 -4.50
CA SER A 268 -4.55 27.89 -4.72
C SER A 268 -3.83 27.32 -3.49
N CYS A 269 -4.24 27.70 -2.28
CA CYS A 269 -3.71 27.17 -1.02
C CYS A 269 -3.91 25.65 -0.87
N PHE A 270 -4.99 25.12 -1.43
CA PHE A 270 -5.29 23.68 -1.46
C PHE A 270 -4.53 22.93 -2.55
N LYS A 271 -4.04 23.64 -3.58
CA LYS A 271 -3.21 23.10 -4.66
C LYS A 271 -1.72 23.02 -4.30
N ARG A 272 -1.29 23.62 -3.19
CA ARG A 272 0.10 23.57 -2.70
C ARG A 272 0.46 22.19 -2.13
N SER A 273 1.68 21.74 -2.40
CA SER A 273 2.18 20.47 -1.88
C SER A 273 3.66 20.50 -1.48
N THR A 274 4.00 19.78 -0.42
CA THR A 274 5.40 19.49 -0.07
C THR A 274 5.72 18.05 -0.43
N ILE A 275 6.64 17.85 -1.36
CA ILE A 275 7.10 16.54 -1.78
C ILE A 275 8.16 16.04 -0.81
N ILE A 276 7.90 14.88 -0.20
CA ILE A 276 8.84 14.16 0.66
C ILE A 276 9.41 12.98 -0.13
N PRO A 277 10.68 13.03 -0.57
CA PRO A 277 11.30 11.94 -1.31
C PRO A 277 11.48 10.71 -0.42
N VAL A 278 10.85 9.59 -0.80
CA VAL A 278 10.97 8.32 -0.07
C VAL A 278 11.76 7.30 -0.90
N PRO A 279 12.93 6.85 -0.42
CA PRO A 279 13.70 5.77 -1.03
C PRO A 279 12.88 4.49 -1.32
N LYS A 280 12.90 4.03 -2.57
CA LYS A 280 12.32 2.76 -3.03
C LYS A 280 13.13 1.56 -2.54
N LYS A 281 14.45 1.74 -2.40
CA LYS A 281 15.40 0.68 -2.06
C LYS A 281 16.51 1.20 -1.12
N PRO A 282 17.19 0.32 -0.37
CA PRO A 282 18.19 0.75 0.62
C PRO A 282 19.42 1.43 0.03
N LYS A 283 19.88 0.99 -1.16
CA LYS A 283 21.00 1.58 -1.88
C LYS A 283 20.47 2.39 -3.05
N ILE A 284 20.52 3.72 -2.93
CA ILE A 284 20.13 4.63 -4.01
C ILE A 284 21.22 4.65 -5.08
N THR A 285 20.81 4.54 -6.34
CA THR A 285 21.67 4.59 -7.53
C THR A 285 21.34 5.75 -8.46
N GLY A 286 20.16 6.35 -8.33
CA GLY A 286 19.76 7.54 -9.09
C GLY A 286 18.45 8.15 -8.60
N LEU A 287 18.02 9.25 -9.21
CA LEU A 287 16.82 10.00 -8.80
C LEU A 287 15.52 9.17 -8.92
N ASN A 288 15.48 8.25 -9.89
CA ASN A 288 14.40 7.28 -10.08
C ASN A 288 14.15 6.36 -8.88
N ASP A 289 15.11 6.22 -7.97
CA ASP A 289 14.97 5.41 -6.77
C ASP A 289 14.23 6.12 -5.63
N TYR A 290 13.81 7.37 -5.81
CA TYR A 290 12.93 8.07 -4.87
C TYR A 290 11.47 8.04 -5.36
N ARG A 291 10.54 7.96 -4.40
CA ARG A 291 9.11 8.19 -4.61
C ARG A 291 8.77 9.60 -4.16
N PRO A 292 8.13 10.44 -5.00
CA PRO A 292 7.67 11.76 -4.59
C PRO A 292 6.37 11.64 -3.78
N VAL A 293 6.44 11.55 -2.44
CA VAL A 293 5.22 11.52 -1.62
C VAL A 293 4.73 12.94 -1.39
N ALA A 294 3.59 13.32 -1.95
CA ALA A 294 2.99 14.63 -1.79
C ALA A 294 2.25 14.78 -0.46
N LEU A 295 2.69 15.73 0.36
CA LEU A 295 1.98 16.22 1.53
C LEU A 295 1.11 17.40 1.11
N THR A 296 -0.18 17.13 0.89
CA THR A 296 -1.19 18.13 0.52
C THR A 296 -2.12 18.46 1.69
N SER A 297 -2.88 19.56 1.55
CA SER A 297 -3.85 20.03 2.55
C SER A 297 -4.79 18.92 3.04
N VAL A 298 -4.99 18.87 4.36
CA VAL A 298 -5.91 17.90 4.98
C VAL A 298 -7.37 18.29 4.74
N VAL A 299 -7.63 19.59 4.61
CA VAL A 299 -8.92 20.13 4.19
C VAL A 299 -9.20 19.70 2.76
N MET A 300 -8.24 19.91 1.83
CA MET A 300 -8.39 19.48 0.44
C MET A 300 -8.62 17.97 0.35
N LYS A 301 -7.86 17.15 1.09
CA LYS A 301 -8.11 15.68 1.14
C LYS A 301 -9.49 15.30 1.68
N SER A 302 -10.12 16.17 2.46
CA SER A 302 -11.49 15.97 2.94
C SER A 302 -12.48 16.31 1.83
N PHE A 303 -12.26 17.41 1.11
CA PHE A 303 -13.05 17.80 -0.07
C PHE A 303 -12.94 16.77 -1.20
N GLU A 304 -11.74 16.31 -1.52
CA GLU A 304 -11.47 15.25 -2.50
C GLU A 304 -12.29 13.97 -2.22
N LYS A 305 -12.50 13.60 -0.94
CA LYS A 305 -13.30 12.40 -0.60
C LYS A 305 -14.78 12.57 -0.96
N LEU A 306 -15.29 13.80 -0.88
CA LEU A 306 -16.68 14.13 -1.21
C LEU A 306 -16.87 14.04 -2.73
N VAL A 307 -16.00 14.69 -3.49
CA VAL A 307 -15.99 14.61 -4.96
C VAL A 307 -15.72 13.18 -5.43
N LEU A 308 -14.82 12.44 -4.77
CA LEU A 308 -14.55 11.04 -5.08
C LEU A 308 -15.79 10.16 -4.91
N ALA A 309 -16.57 10.38 -3.85
CA ALA A 309 -17.78 9.60 -3.61
C ALA A 309 -18.80 9.81 -4.74
N TYR A 310 -19.00 11.07 -5.16
CA TYR A 310 -19.85 11.42 -6.29
C TYR A 310 -19.36 10.80 -7.61
N LEU A 311 -18.08 11.00 -7.96
CA LEU A 311 -17.49 10.45 -9.18
C LEU A 311 -17.59 8.92 -9.24
N LYS A 312 -17.35 8.23 -8.12
CA LYS A 312 -17.48 6.78 -8.03
C LYS A 312 -18.91 6.29 -8.20
N ASP A 313 -19.91 7.11 -7.95
CA ASP A 313 -21.30 6.71 -8.16
C ASP A 313 -21.64 6.76 -9.64
N ILE A 314 -21.38 7.90 -10.29
CA ILE A 314 -21.73 8.12 -11.70
C ILE A 314 -20.86 7.31 -12.69
N THR A 315 -19.60 7.03 -12.36
CA THR A 315 -18.68 6.34 -13.31
C THR A 315 -18.60 4.83 -13.13
N ARG A 316 -19.07 4.27 -12.00
CA ARG A 316 -18.94 2.83 -11.70
C ARG A 316 -19.45 1.88 -12.80
N PRO A 317 -20.63 2.09 -13.42
CA PRO A 317 -21.13 1.18 -14.44
C PRO A 317 -20.36 1.29 -15.77
N LEU A 318 -19.59 2.36 -15.97
CA LEU A 318 -18.87 2.67 -17.21
C LEU A 318 -17.42 2.18 -17.19
N LEU A 319 -16.93 1.71 -16.04
CA LEU A 319 -15.57 1.22 -15.90
C LEU A 319 -15.41 -0.16 -16.51
N ASP A 320 -14.35 -0.33 -17.29
CA ASP A 320 -13.91 -1.61 -17.83
C ASP A 320 -13.94 -2.72 -16.75
N PRO A 321 -14.66 -3.84 -16.96
CA PRO A 321 -14.69 -4.96 -16.04
C PRO A 321 -13.31 -5.53 -15.68
N LEU A 322 -12.32 -5.40 -16.57
CA LEU A 322 -10.94 -5.87 -16.37
C LEU A 322 -10.00 -4.80 -15.76
N GLN A 323 -10.54 -3.65 -15.32
CA GLN A 323 -9.88 -2.76 -14.37
C GLN A 323 -10.17 -3.22 -12.93
N PHE A 324 -9.14 -3.68 -12.23
CA PHE A 324 -9.27 -4.23 -10.88
C PHE A 324 -8.87 -3.26 -9.78
N ALA A 325 -7.92 -2.35 -10.04
CA ALA A 325 -7.46 -1.43 -8.99
C ALA A 325 -8.52 -0.38 -8.64
N TYR A 326 -8.46 0.10 -7.39
CA TYR A 326 -9.27 1.20 -6.84
C TYR A 326 -10.80 1.02 -6.88
N ARG A 327 -11.28 -0.17 -7.26
CA ARG A 327 -12.68 -0.57 -7.24
C ARG A 327 -13.02 -1.31 -5.95
N ALA A 328 -14.28 -1.15 -5.52
CA ALA A 328 -14.81 -1.96 -4.43
C ALA A 328 -14.89 -3.42 -4.88
N ASN A 329 -14.62 -4.36 -3.95
CA ASN A 329 -14.71 -5.79 -4.21
C ASN A 329 -13.85 -6.30 -5.38
N ARG A 330 -12.73 -5.63 -5.67
CA ARG A 330 -11.68 -6.09 -6.58
C ARG A 330 -10.35 -6.05 -5.84
N SER A 331 -9.57 -7.11 -6.00
CA SER A 331 -8.27 -7.28 -5.34
C SER A 331 -7.22 -7.78 -6.31
N VAL A 332 -5.95 -7.71 -5.90
CA VAL A 332 -4.83 -8.32 -6.62
C VAL A 332 -5.13 -9.78 -6.97
N ASP A 333 -5.61 -10.54 -5.98
CA ASP A 333 -5.96 -11.95 -6.17
C ASP A 333 -7.05 -12.14 -7.24
N ASP A 334 -7.99 -11.20 -7.40
CA ASP A 334 -9.02 -11.29 -8.44
C ASP A 334 -8.42 -11.09 -9.83
N ALA A 335 -7.53 -10.10 -9.99
CA ALA A 335 -6.82 -9.86 -11.25
C ALA A 335 -5.96 -11.07 -11.65
N VAL A 336 -5.20 -11.61 -10.70
CA VAL A 336 -4.32 -12.76 -10.97
C VAL A 336 -5.12 -14.03 -11.24
N ASN A 337 -6.17 -14.32 -10.46
CA ASN A 337 -7.04 -15.47 -10.71
C ASN A 337 -7.76 -15.36 -12.06
N MET A 338 -8.22 -14.16 -12.44
CA MET A 338 -8.85 -13.93 -13.74
C MET A 338 -7.88 -14.15 -14.89
N GLY A 339 -6.66 -13.60 -14.79
CA GLY A 339 -5.61 -13.80 -15.79
C GLY A 339 -5.24 -15.27 -15.93
N LEU A 340 -5.01 -15.97 -14.82
CA LEU A 340 -4.73 -17.41 -14.82
C LEU A 340 -5.89 -18.23 -15.37
N HIS A 341 -7.14 -17.82 -15.13
CA HIS A 341 -8.29 -18.51 -15.71
C HIS A 341 -8.29 -18.43 -17.23
N PHE A 342 -8.08 -17.23 -17.81
CA PHE A 342 -7.97 -17.09 -19.27
C PHE A 342 -6.85 -17.95 -19.84
N ILE A 343 -5.68 -17.93 -19.19
CA ILE A 343 -4.51 -18.71 -19.59
C ILE A 343 -4.82 -20.22 -19.56
N LEU A 344 -5.29 -20.73 -18.42
CA LEU A 344 -5.50 -22.16 -18.19
C LEU A 344 -6.67 -22.73 -19.00
N GLN A 345 -7.75 -21.96 -19.14
CA GLN A 345 -8.89 -22.36 -19.96
C GLN A 345 -8.49 -22.49 -21.44
N HIS A 346 -7.63 -21.60 -21.93
CA HIS A 346 -7.15 -21.66 -23.30
C HIS A 346 -6.19 -22.84 -23.52
N LEU A 347 -5.24 -23.04 -22.61
CA LEU A 347 -4.25 -24.12 -22.67
C LEU A 347 -4.82 -25.53 -22.47
N ASP A 348 -6.07 -25.66 -22.03
CA ASP A 348 -6.80 -26.93 -21.99
C ASP A 348 -7.17 -27.46 -23.40
N LYS A 349 -6.99 -26.64 -24.45
CA LYS A 349 -7.21 -27.01 -25.85
C LYS A 349 -5.90 -27.51 -26.48
N SER A 350 -6.00 -28.38 -27.48
CA SER A 350 -4.84 -28.82 -28.27
C SER A 350 -4.38 -27.72 -29.23
N GLY A 351 -3.08 -27.66 -29.53
CA GLY A 351 -2.53 -26.72 -30.52
C GLY A 351 -2.37 -25.28 -30.04
N THR A 352 -2.71 -24.99 -28.78
CA THR A 352 -2.69 -23.63 -28.22
C THR A 352 -1.46 -23.33 -27.37
N TYR A 353 -1.09 -22.05 -27.28
CA TYR A 353 -0.15 -21.50 -26.32
C TYR A 353 -0.56 -20.06 -25.94
N VAL A 354 0.10 -19.47 -24.95
CA VAL A 354 -0.22 -18.11 -24.50
C VAL A 354 1.03 -17.24 -24.49
N ARG A 355 0.90 -15.99 -24.93
CA ARG A 355 1.92 -14.94 -24.76
C ARG A 355 1.39 -13.89 -23.80
N ILE A 356 2.21 -13.46 -22.86
CA ILE A 356 1.84 -12.50 -21.82
C ILE A 356 2.82 -11.34 -21.88
N LEU A 357 2.34 -10.16 -22.24
CA LEU A 357 3.10 -8.92 -22.19
C LEU A 357 2.80 -8.18 -20.89
N PHE A 358 3.81 -7.98 -20.07
CA PHE A 358 3.75 -7.17 -18.87
C PHE A 358 4.28 -5.77 -19.19
N VAL A 359 3.40 -4.77 -19.14
CA VAL A 359 3.71 -3.40 -19.53
C VAL A 359 3.96 -2.55 -18.29
N ASP A 360 5.08 -1.83 -18.26
CA ASP A 360 5.45 -0.88 -17.21
C ASP A 360 5.51 0.53 -17.81
N PHE A 361 4.95 1.51 -17.10
CA PHE A 361 5.01 2.91 -17.50
C PHE A 361 6.10 3.67 -16.73
N SER A 362 6.75 4.59 -17.42
CA SER A 362 7.64 5.58 -16.81
C SER A 362 6.83 6.63 -16.07
N SER A 363 6.57 6.40 -14.77
CA SER A 363 5.96 7.39 -13.87
C SER A 363 4.52 7.83 -14.25
N ALA A 364 3.66 6.87 -14.57
CA ALA A 364 2.33 7.07 -15.15
C ALA A 364 1.47 8.21 -14.55
N PHE A 365 1.40 8.33 -13.22
CA PHE A 365 0.60 9.38 -12.58
C PHE A 365 1.10 10.80 -12.89
N ASN A 366 2.40 10.97 -13.12
CA ASN A 366 2.98 12.29 -13.40
C ASN A 366 2.81 12.70 -14.87
N THR A 367 2.25 11.84 -15.74
CA THR A 367 2.13 12.12 -17.17
C THR A 367 0.69 12.39 -17.62
N ILE A 368 -0.29 12.35 -16.71
CA ILE A 368 -1.69 12.69 -17.01
C ILE A 368 -1.76 14.12 -17.54
N ILE A 369 -2.30 14.31 -18.74
CA ILE A 369 -2.59 15.63 -19.29
C ILE A 369 -4.03 16.01 -18.92
N PRO A 370 -4.29 17.11 -18.17
CA PRO A 370 -5.64 17.48 -17.74
C PRO A 370 -6.63 17.62 -18.90
N ASN A 371 -6.23 18.19 -20.04
CA ASN A 371 -7.11 18.34 -21.21
C ASN A 371 -7.51 17.00 -21.85
N LEU A 372 -6.60 16.03 -21.89
CA LEU A 372 -6.95 14.68 -22.37
C LEU A 372 -7.88 13.97 -21.38
N LEU A 373 -7.65 14.15 -20.08
CA LEU A 373 -8.56 13.64 -19.06
C LEU A 373 -9.95 14.27 -19.17
N LEU A 374 -10.04 15.60 -19.38
CA LEU A 374 -11.29 16.33 -19.60
C LEU A 374 -12.10 15.72 -20.75
N GLN A 375 -11.47 15.44 -21.89
CA GLN A 375 -12.12 14.80 -23.03
C GLN A 375 -12.67 13.41 -22.67
N LYS A 376 -11.88 12.59 -21.97
CA LYS A 376 -12.31 11.25 -21.53
C LYS A 376 -13.45 11.30 -20.50
N LEU A 377 -13.40 12.23 -19.56
CA LEU A 377 -14.47 12.43 -18.58
C LEU A 377 -15.78 12.84 -19.26
N THR A 378 -15.69 13.69 -20.27
CA THR A 378 -16.83 14.10 -21.10
C THR A 378 -17.43 12.90 -21.85
N GLN A 379 -16.60 12.02 -22.42
CA GLN A 379 -17.04 10.75 -23.05
C GLN A 379 -17.72 9.80 -22.05
N LEU A 380 -17.31 9.84 -20.77
CA LEU A 380 -17.93 9.09 -19.67
C LEU A 380 -19.15 9.80 -19.07
N SER A 381 -19.69 10.81 -19.75
CA SER A 381 -20.88 11.57 -19.31
C SER A 381 -20.73 12.20 -17.92
N VAL A 382 -19.50 12.52 -17.50
CA VAL A 382 -19.26 13.30 -16.28
C VAL A 382 -19.70 14.74 -16.53
N PRO A 383 -20.46 15.38 -15.62
CA PRO A 383 -20.92 16.75 -15.80
C PRO A 383 -19.78 17.74 -16.05
N THR A 384 -19.98 18.65 -17.00
CA THR A 384 -18.98 19.65 -17.40
C THR A 384 -18.42 20.45 -16.22
N SER A 385 -19.27 20.84 -15.27
CA SER A 385 -18.87 21.56 -14.05
C SER A 385 -17.83 20.79 -13.23
N ILE A 386 -18.03 19.50 -13.04
CA ILE A 386 -17.10 18.63 -12.31
C ILE A 386 -15.83 18.40 -13.14
N CYS A 387 -15.95 18.26 -14.45
CA CYS A 387 -14.79 18.14 -15.33
C CYS A 387 -13.90 19.39 -15.25
N GLN A 388 -14.47 20.59 -15.28
CA GLN A 388 -13.73 21.84 -15.14
C GLN A 388 -13.09 21.99 -13.75
N TRP A 389 -13.83 21.62 -12.69
CA TRP A 389 -13.29 21.59 -11.34
C TRP A 389 -12.10 20.63 -11.20
N ILE A 390 -12.15 19.44 -11.84
CA ILE A 390 -11.02 18.50 -11.89
C ILE A 390 -9.84 19.09 -12.68
N THR A 391 -10.11 19.81 -13.77
CA THR A 391 -9.06 20.53 -14.51
C THR A 391 -8.38 21.57 -13.62
N SER A 392 -9.16 22.39 -12.90
CA SER A 392 -8.63 23.35 -11.92
C SER A 392 -7.83 22.67 -10.80
N PHE A 393 -8.31 21.52 -10.31
CA PHE A 393 -7.61 20.71 -9.30
C PHE A 393 -6.23 20.22 -9.78
N LEU A 394 -6.08 19.88 -11.06
CA LEU A 394 -4.85 19.32 -11.61
C LEU A 394 -3.87 20.37 -12.15
N THR A 395 -4.34 21.60 -12.40
CA THR A 395 -3.58 22.70 -13.01
C THR A 395 -3.10 23.74 -12.00
N ASP A 396 -2.01 24.41 -12.34
CA ASP A 396 -1.36 25.46 -11.54
C ASP A 396 -1.09 25.03 -10.09
N ARG A 397 -0.66 23.78 -9.94
CA ARG A 397 -0.31 23.20 -8.64
C ARG A 397 1.11 23.60 -8.27
N GLN A 398 1.27 24.13 -7.08
CA GLN A 398 2.60 24.49 -6.57
C GLN A 398 3.19 23.33 -5.79
N GLN A 399 4.45 22.98 -6.08
CA GLN A 399 5.20 21.98 -5.33
C GLN A 399 6.62 22.42 -5.00
N LEU A 400 7.12 21.93 -3.86
CA LEU A 400 8.53 21.98 -3.49
C LEU A 400 8.97 20.65 -2.90
N VAL A 401 10.25 20.32 -3.00
CA VAL A 401 10.85 19.13 -2.37
C VAL A 401 11.47 19.51 -1.04
N ASN A 402 11.14 18.76 0.01
CA ASN A 402 11.77 18.91 1.33
C ASN A 402 12.58 17.66 1.68
N LEU A 403 13.89 17.86 1.87
CA LEU A 403 14.87 16.84 2.22
C LEU A 403 15.57 17.20 3.53
N GLY A 404 15.00 16.71 4.64
CA GLY A 404 15.53 16.96 5.97
C GLY A 404 15.35 18.43 6.37
N LYS A 405 16.44 19.20 6.29
CA LYS A 405 16.45 20.65 6.57
C LYS A 405 16.53 21.52 5.32
N PHE A 406 16.68 20.89 4.15
CA PHE A 406 16.82 21.57 2.86
C PHE A 406 15.49 21.57 2.13
N SER A 407 15.13 22.70 1.53
CA SER A 407 13.92 22.85 0.74
C SER A 407 14.29 23.42 -0.62
N SER A 408 13.77 22.83 -1.70
CA SER A 408 13.98 23.35 -3.05
C SER A 408 13.15 24.61 -3.29
N CYS A 409 13.42 25.28 -4.41
CA CYS A 409 12.53 26.33 -4.90
C CYS A 409 11.15 25.75 -5.25
N THR A 410 10.10 26.55 -5.07
CA THR A 410 8.74 26.21 -5.51
C THR A 410 8.66 26.18 -7.03
N ARG A 411 7.97 25.17 -7.59
CA ARG A 411 7.66 25.06 -9.01
C ARG A 411 6.15 24.89 -9.20
N THR A 412 5.61 25.51 -10.24
CA THR A 412 4.21 25.33 -10.66
C THR A 412 4.16 24.24 -11.72
N ILE A 413 3.20 23.32 -11.57
CA ILE A 413 2.97 22.20 -12.50
C ILE A 413 1.49 22.08 -12.83
N SER A 414 1.22 21.82 -14.11
CA SER A 414 -0.11 21.58 -14.66
C SER A 414 -0.22 20.21 -15.30
N THR A 415 0.82 19.37 -15.22
CA THR A 415 0.80 17.99 -15.68
C THR A 415 0.86 17.00 -14.52
N GLY A 416 0.17 15.87 -14.67
CA GLY A 416 0.12 14.77 -13.73
C GLY A 416 -0.87 14.97 -12.58
N ALA A 417 -1.02 13.92 -11.78
CA ALA A 417 -1.77 13.94 -10.54
C ALA A 417 -0.86 13.60 -9.35
N PRO A 418 -0.86 14.40 -8.26
CA PRO A 418 0.08 14.22 -7.16
C PRO A 418 -0.06 12.86 -6.48
N GLN A 419 1.08 12.21 -6.20
CA GLN A 419 1.12 10.92 -5.50
C GLN A 419 0.87 11.13 -4.00
N GLY A 420 -0.34 10.84 -3.54
CA GLY A 420 -0.76 11.05 -2.14
C GLY A 420 -2.08 11.80 -1.98
N CYS A 421 -2.63 12.29 -3.09
CA CYS A 421 -4.00 12.79 -3.20
C CYS A 421 -5.01 11.64 -3.24
N VAL A 422 -6.23 11.95 -2.84
CA VAL A 422 -7.34 11.00 -2.70
C VAL A 422 -8.00 10.73 -4.06
N LEU A 423 -8.09 11.73 -4.94
CA LEU A 423 -8.70 11.61 -6.26
C LEU A 423 -7.80 10.95 -7.30
N SER A 424 -6.48 11.16 -7.25
CA SER A 424 -5.53 10.71 -8.28
C SER A 424 -5.71 9.25 -8.73
N PRO A 425 -5.91 8.26 -7.82
CA PRO A 425 -6.12 6.87 -8.22
C PRO A 425 -7.35 6.63 -9.12
N LEU A 426 -8.47 7.29 -8.83
CA LEU A 426 -9.67 7.17 -9.65
C LEU A 426 -9.47 7.89 -10.98
N LEU A 427 -8.91 9.11 -10.95
CA LEU A 427 -8.65 9.89 -12.16
C LEU A 427 -7.77 9.12 -13.14
N PHE A 428 -6.73 8.43 -12.65
CA PHE A 428 -5.91 7.55 -13.50
C PHE A 428 -6.71 6.37 -14.08
N SER A 429 -7.61 5.76 -13.29
CA SER A 429 -8.47 4.68 -13.79
C SER A 429 -9.44 5.15 -14.87
N LEU A 430 -9.96 6.38 -14.76
CA LEU A 430 -10.82 6.99 -15.76
C LEU A 430 -10.00 7.39 -17.01
N TYR A 431 -8.77 7.86 -16.82
CA TYR A 431 -7.83 8.20 -17.89
C TYR A 431 -7.48 7.01 -18.78
N THR A 432 -7.35 5.82 -18.20
CA THR A 432 -6.99 4.58 -18.91
C THR A 432 -8.19 3.66 -19.16
N ASN A 433 -9.42 4.15 -18.98
CA ASN A 433 -10.62 3.31 -19.05
C ASN A 433 -10.83 2.73 -20.46
N ASP A 434 -10.60 3.53 -21.49
CA ASP A 434 -10.70 3.19 -22.92
C ASP A 434 -9.54 2.31 -23.43
N CYS A 435 -8.54 2.02 -22.59
CA CYS A 435 -7.50 1.04 -22.91
C CYS A 435 -8.06 -0.38 -22.74
N THR A 436 -8.76 -0.87 -23.76
CA THR A 436 -9.41 -2.19 -23.77
C THR A 436 -9.08 -2.92 -25.07
N SER A 437 -8.93 -4.24 -24.99
CA SER A 437 -8.78 -5.04 -26.21
C SER A 437 -10.10 -5.19 -26.95
N LYS A 438 -10.04 -5.12 -28.28
CA LYS A 438 -11.19 -5.34 -29.17
C LYS A 438 -11.30 -6.79 -29.63
N ASP A 439 -10.21 -7.56 -29.54
CA ASP A 439 -10.16 -8.93 -30.02
C ASP A 439 -10.45 -9.93 -28.88
N PRO A 440 -11.38 -10.89 -29.06
CA PRO A 440 -11.69 -11.87 -28.03
C PRO A 440 -10.54 -12.83 -27.70
N SER A 441 -9.56 -12.99 -28.60
CA SER A 441 -8.34 -13.78 -28.37
C SER A 441 -7.28 -13.01 -27.57
N VAL A 442 -7.51 -11.73 -27.25
CA VAL A 442 -6.62 -10.95 -26.40
C VAL A 442 -7.36 -10.46 -25.15
N LYS A 443 -6.69 -10.51 -24.00
CA LYS A 443 -7.22 -10.01 -22.72
C LYS A 443 -6.29 -8.96 -22.17
N LEU A 444 -6.82 -7.78 -21.92
CA LEU A 444 -6.08 -6.65 -21.35
C LEU A 444 -6.56 -6.47 -19.90
N LEU A 445 -5.70 -6.83 -18.95
CA LEU A 445 -5.96 -6.67 -17.53
C LEU A 445 -5.25 -5.42 -17.01
N LYS A 446 -5.94 -4.65 -16.19
CA LYS A 446 -5.41 -3.42 -15.59
C LYS A 446 -5.47 -3.48 -14.07
N PHE A 447 -4.35 -3.14 -13.44
CA PHE A 447 -4.27 -2.91 -12.01
C PHE A 447 -3.49 -1.61 -11.76
N ALA A 448 -4.22 -0.51 -11.71
CA ALA A 448 -3.65 0.84 -11.65
C ALA A 448 -2.82 1.07 -12.92
N ASP A 449 -1.52 1.35 -12.77
CA ASP A 449 -0.56 1.53 -13.86
C ASP A 449 -0.02 0.22 -14.45
N ASP A 450 -0.18 -0.92 -13.75
CA ASP A 450 0.22 -2.22 -14.29
C ASP A 450 -0.79 -2.68 -15.35
N ILE A 451 -0.36 -2.80 -16.61
CA ILE A 451 -1.15 -3.37 -17.72
C ILE A 451 -0.56 -4.73 -18.10
N THR A 452 -1.43 -5.72 -18.31
CA THR A 452 -1.03 -7.05 -18.77
C THR A 452 -1.87 -7.46 -19.96
N VAL A 453 -1.22 -7.72 -21.09
CA VAL A 453 -1.84 -8.18 -22.33
C VAL A 453 -1.61 -9.68 -22.45
N ILE A 454 -2.69 -10.46 -22.52
CA ILE A 454 -2.65 -11.92 -22.62
C ILE A 454 -3.17 -12.30 -24.00
N GLY A 455 -2.28 -12.75 -24.89
CA GLY A 455 -2.62 -13.29 -26.21
C GLY A 455 -2.88 -14.78 -26.14
N LEU A 456 -4.11 -15.19 -26.46
CA LEU A 456 -4.59 -16.57 -26.48
C LEU A 456 -4.36 -17.16 -27.88
N ILE A 457 -3.18 -17.73 -28.11
CA ILE A 457 -2.76 -18.13 -29.45
C ILE A 457 -3.26 -19.54 -29.79
N GLN A 458 -3.87 -19.68 -30.96
CA GLN A 458 -4.33 -20.94 -31.48
C GLN A 458 -3.69 -21.19 -32.86
N ASP A 459 -3.22 -22.42 -33.06
CA ASP A 459 -2.68 -22.89 -34.35
C ASP A 459 -1.54 -22.01 -34.92
N GLY A 460 -0.85 -21.26 -34.06
CA GLY A 460 0.26 -20.37 -34.43
C GLY A 460 -0.15 -18.97 -34.90
N ASP A 461 -1.43 -18.62 -34.91
CA ASP A 461 -1.89 -17.29 -35.32
C ASP A 461 -1.70 -16.24 -34.21
N GLU A 462 -0.63 -15.45 -34.34
CA GLU A 462 -0.30 -14.36 -33.42
C GLU A 462 -0.79 -12.98 -33.89
N SER A 463 -1.55 -12.91 -34.99
CA SER A 463 -1.92 -11.65 -35.65
C SER A 463 -2.62 -10.68 -34.69
N ALA A 464 -3.66 -11.14 -33.99
CA ALA A 464 -4.43 -10.34 -33.04
C ALA A 464 -3.56 -9.82 -31.88
N TYR A 465 -2.74 -10.69 -31.27
CA TYR A 465 -1.86 -10.29 -30.16
C TYR A 465 -0.81 -9.26 -30.58
N ARG A 466 -0.18 -9.44 -31.75
CA ARG A 466 0.81 -8.50 -32.28
C ARG A 466 0.18 -7.17 -32.68
N GLN A 467 -1.03 -7.22 -33.24
CA GLN A 467 -1.78 -6.02 -33.57
C GLN A 467 -2.15 -5.25 -32.31
N GLU A 468 -2.63 -5.93 -31.27
CA GLU A 468 -2.95 -5.31 -29.98
C GLU A 468 -1.70 -4.66 -29.34
N ALA A 469 -0.53 -5.32 -29.37
CA ALA A 469 0.70 -4.73 -28.84
C ALA A 469 1.10 -3.43 -29.57
N LYS A 470 0.90 -3.37 -30.90
CA LYS A 470 1.11 -2.16 -31.71
C LYS A 470 0.09 -1.08 -31.37
N GLU A 471 -1.19 -1.44 -31.31
CA GLU A 471 -2.28 -0.52 -30.96
C GLU A 471 -2.11 0.06 -29.56
N LEU A 472 -1.66 -0.75 -28.59
CA LEU A 472 -1.35 -0.30 -27.25
C LEU A 472 -0.23 0.75 -27.27
N THR A 473 0.81 0.56 -28.08
CA THR A 473 1.91 1.52 -28.23
C THR A 473 1.42 2.86 -28.77
N VAL A 474 0.58 2.82 -29.80
CA VAL A 474 -0.07 3.99 -30.39
C VAL A 474 -1.03 4.65 -29.40
N TRP A 475 -1.78 3.87 -28.64
CA TRP A 475 -2.66 4.39 -27.60
C TRP A 475 -1.85 5.08 -26.49
N CYS A 476 -0.73 4.51 -26.07
CA CYS A 476 0.14 5.12 -25.07
C CYS A 476 0.68 6.49 -25.52
N SER A 477 1.10 6.62 -26.78
CA SER A 477 1.59 7.90 -27.31
C SER A 477 0.50 8.97 -27.36
N HIS A 478 -0.70 8.64 -27.84
CA HIS A 478 -1.85 9.56 -27.83
C HIS A 478 -2.26 10.00 -26.41
N ASN A 479 -2.07 9.13 -25.42
CA ASN A 479 -2.44 9.39 -24.03
C ASN A 479 -1.25 9.89 -23.18
N ASN A 480 -0.15 10.32 -23.79
CA ASN A 480 1.04 10.80 -23.07
C ASN A 480 1.52 9.84 -21.97
N LEU A 481 1.44 8.54 -22.23
CA LEU A 481 1.95 7.50 -21.34
C LEU A 481 3.24 6.96 -21.95
N GLU A 482 4.34 7.16 -21.24
CA GLU A 482 5.66 6.72 -21.69
C GLU A 482 5.89 5.26 -21.27
N LEU A 483 6.05 4.38 -22.25
CA LEU A 483 6.37 2.97 -22.02
C LEU A 483 7.81 2.82 -21.53
N ASN A 484 8.00 2.03 -20.48
CA ASN A 484 9.32 1.62 -20.03
C ASN A 484 9.71 0.33 -20.76
N THR A 485 10.33 0.46 -21.94
CA THR A 485 10.72 -0.68 -22.79
C THR A 485 11.66 -1.67 -22.10
N LEU A 486 12.52 -1.20 -21.18
CA LEU A 486 13.47 -2.05 -20.44
C LEU A 486 12.80 -2.93 -19.38
N LYS A 487 11.66 -2.50 -18.84
CA LYS A 487 10.90 -3.28 -17.85
C LYS A 487 9.67 -3.95 -18.43
N THR A 488 9.27 -3.53 -19.63
CA THR A 488 8.25 -4.21 -20.40
C THR A 488 8.83 -5.51 -20.91
N VAL A 489 8.24 -6.62 -20.47
CA VAL A 489 8.76 -7.96 -20.74
C VAL A 489 7.64 -8.88 -21.20
N GLU A 490 8.02 -9.93 -21.90
CA GLU A 490 7.11 -10.94 -22.39
C GLU A 490 7.40 -12.30 -21.75
N MET A 491 6.35 -13.07 -21.48
CA MET A 491 6.44 -14.47 -21.06
C MET A 491 5.59 -15.32 -22.00
N THR A 492 6.14 -16.44 -22.46
CA THR A 492 5.41 -17.44 -23.25
C THR A 492 5.12 -18.65 -22.39
N VAL A 493 3.86 -19.08 -22.35
CA VAL A 493 3.41 -20.30 -21.69
C VAL A 493 2.98 -21.29 -22.77
N ASP A 494 3.78 -22.34 -22.97
CA ASP A 494 3.58 -23.33 -24.03
C ASP A 494 3.83 -24.75 -23.51
N PHE A 495 2.83 -25.63 -23.61
CA PHE A 495 2.91 -27.04 -23.19
C PHE A 495 2.86 -28.02 -24.36
N ARG A 496 2.99 -27.53 -25.60
CA ARG A 496 3.11 -28.40 -26.78
C ARG A 496 4.43 -29.18 -26.70
N LYS A 497 4.44 -30.42 -27.19
CA LYS A 497 5.61 -31.32 -27.05
C LYS A 497 6.85 -30.80 -27.79
N ASN A 498 6.67 -30.22 -28.97
CA ASN A 498 7.73 -29.69 -29.83
C ASN A 498 7.28 -28.34 -30.40
N PRO A 499 7.30 -27.26 -29.61
CA PRO A 499 6.85 -25.97 -30.09
C PRO A 499 7.87 -25.40 -31.10
N PRO A 500 7.42 -24.78 -32.21
CA PRO A 500 8.32 -24.06 -33.10
C PRO A 500 8.94 -22.86 -32.38
N ALA A 501 10.10 -22.41 -32.85
CA ALA A 501 10.69 -21.17 -32.38
C ALA A 501 9.74 -20.00 -32.70
N LEU A 502 9.36 -19.25 -31.67
CA LEU A 502 8.43 -18.14 -31.82
C LEU A 502 9.19 -16.87 -32.20
N PRO A 503 8.70 -16.09 -33.17
CA PRO A 503 9.32 -14.83 -33.52
C PRO A 503 9.24 -13.85 -32.33
N PRO A 504 10.29 -13.05 -32.07
CA PRO A 504 10.26 -12.05 -31.02
C PRO A 504 9.13 -11.03 -31.25
N LEU A 505 8.63 -10.46 -30.16
CA LEU A 505 7.74 -9.30 -30.23
C LEU A 505 8.59 -8.03 -30.31
N THR A 506 8.22 -7.11 -31.19
CA THR A 506 8.89 -5.81 -31.34
C THR A 506 7.91 -4.71 -30.97
N ILE A 507 8.33 -3.81 -30.07
CA ILE A 507 7.58 -2.63 -29.63
C ILE A 507 8.50 -1.42 -29.80
N MET A 508 8.04 -0.36 -30.47
CA MET A 508 8.84 0.86 -30.74
C MET A 508 10.24 0.54 -31.31
N ASP A 509 10.30 -0.32 -32.33
CA ASP A 509 11.51 -0.78 -33.01
C ASP A 509 12.53 -1.52 -32.10
N SER A 510 12.14 -1.87 -30.88
CA SER A 510 12.95 -2.62 -29.92
C SER A 510 12.35 -3.99 -29.66
N THR A 511 13.20 -5.03 -29.66
CA THR A 511 12.78 -6.38 -29.28
C THR A 511 12.46 -6.44 -27.79
N VAL A 512 11.26 -6.91 -27.46
CA VAL A 512 10.84 -7.10 -26.07
C VAL A 512 11.60 -8.28 -25.48
N MET A 513 12.11 -8.11 -24.26
CA MET A 513 12.81 -9.17 -23.55
C MET A 513 11.83 -10.28 -23.14
N THR A 514 12.11 -11.51 -23.55
CA THR A 514 11.39 -12.69 -23.06
C THR A 514 11.97 -13.15 -21.72
N VAL A 515 11.10 -13.48 -20.77
CA VAL A 515 11.46 -13.94 -19.42
C VAL A 515 10.78 -15.26 -19.08
N GLU A 516 11.49 -16.12 -18.35
CA GLU A 516 10.93 -17.38 -17.84
C GLU A 516 10.14 -17.19 -16.54
N THR A 517 10.43 -16.12 -15.80
CA THR A 517 9.80 -15.81 -14.51
C THR A 517 9.55 -14.32 -14.39
N PHE A 518 8.40 -13.94 -13.81
CA PHE A 518 8.03 -12.54 -13.63
C PHE A 518 7.23 -12.32 -12.34
N ARG A 519 7.41 -11.16 -11.71
CA ARG A 519 6.68 -10.80 -10.49
C ARG A 519 5.41 -10.01 -10.82
N PHE A 520 4.35 -10.71 -11.15
CA PHE A 520 3.04 -10.16 -11.49
C PHE A 520 2.19 -9.85 -10.23
N LEU A 521 1.89 -8.57 -10.00
CA LEU A 521 1.09 -8.07 -8.86
C LEU A 521 1.51 -8.64 -7.49
N GLY A 522 2.82 -8.85 -7.32
CA GLY A 522 3.39 -9.37 -6.07
C GLY A 522 3.49 -10.90 -5.99
N ASN A 523 3.01 -11.64 -6.99
CA ASN A 523 3.17 -13.09 -7.15
C ASN A 523 4.24 -13.39 -8.21
N THR A 524 5.13 -14.34 -7.94
CA THR A 524 6.10 -14.77 -8.96
C THR A 524 5.48 -15.89 -9.79
N ILE A 525 5.26 -15.64 -11.08
CA ILE A 525 4.74 -16.60 -12.05
C ILE A 525 5.91 -17.08 -12.92
N SER A 526 5.94 -18.36 -13.25
CA SER A 526 6.87 -18.95 -14.21
C SER A 526 6.17 -19.36 -15.50
N GLN A 527 6.93 -19.47 -16.59
CA GLN A 527 6.43 -19.94 -17.89
C GLN A 527 5.83 -21.35 -17.83
N ASP A 528 6.27 -22.18 -16.88
CA ASP A 528 5.72 -23.51 -16.64
C ASP A 528 4.58 -23.53 -15.62
N LEU A 529 4.08 -22.35 -15.21
CA LEU A 529 3.09 -22.05 -14.16
C LEU A 529 3.25 -22.86 -12.87
N LYS A 530 4.49 -23.20 -12.49
CA LYS A 530 4.82 -23.70 -11.16
C LYS A 530 4.99 -22.54 -10.19
N TRP A 531 4.87 -22.84 -8.90
CA TRP A 531 4.90 -21.85 -7.82
C TRP A 531 6.12 -21.98 -6.91
N ASP A 532 7.04 -22.90 -7.18
CA ASP A 532 8.22 -23.22 -6.38
C ASP A 532 9.05 -21.97 -6.04
N ILE A 533 9.36 -21.12 -7.03
CA ILE A 533 10.11 -19.87 -6.82
C ILE A 533 9.36 -18.89 -5.92
N HIS A 534 8.03 -18.82 -6.07
CA HIS A 534 7.18 -17.98 -5.23
C HIS A 534 7.12 -18.49 -3.79
N ILE A 535 6.95 -19.81 -3.62
CA ILE A 535 6.93 -20.47 -2.30
C ILE A 535 8.28 -20.33 -1.60
N ASP A 536 9.39 -20.49 -2.31
CA ASP A 536 10.73 -20.25 -1.79
C ASP A 536 10.87 -18.85 -1.17
N ALA A 537 10.41 -17.83 -1.89
CA ALA A 537 10.42 -16.46 -1.40
C ALA A 537 9.52 -16.27 -0.18
N ILE A 538 8.32 -16.85 -0.17
CA ILE A 538 7.37 -16.81 0.97
C ILE A 538 7.98 -17.49 2.19
N VAL A 539 8.47 -18.72 2.06
CA VAL A 539 9.05 -19.53 3.14
C VAL A 539 10.27 -18.82 3.72
N LYS A 540 11.20 -18.33 2.88
CA LYS A 540 12.38 -17.59 3.33
C LYS A 540 12.00 -16.36 4.15
N LYS A 541 11.00 -15.59 3.67
CA LYS A 541 10.51 -14.40 4.36
C LYS A 541 9.79 -14.73 5.68
N ALA A 542 9.01 -15.82 5.72
CA ALA A 542 8.34 -16.29 6.92
C ALA A 542 9.35 -16.82 7.97
N GLN A 543 10.36 -17.58 7.53
CA GLN A 543 11.44 -18.08 8.40
C GLN A 543 12.25 -16.95 9.03
N GLN A 544 12.58 -15.89 8.28
CA GLN A 544 13.21 -14.69 8.83
C GLN A 544 12.36 -14.06 9.95
N ARG A 545 11.03 -14.10 9.80
CA ARG A 545 10.10 -13.53 10.79
C ARG A 545 9.93 -14.39 12.04
N LEU A 546 10.21 -15.70 11.98
CA LEU A 546 10.26 -16.57 13.16
C LEU A 546 11.31 -16.12 14.17
N PHE A 547 12.41 -15.50 13.73
CA PHE A 547 13.41 -14.93 14.65
C PHE A 547 12.80 -13.91 15.60
N PHE A 548 11.94 -13.01 15.10
CA PHE A 548 11.25 -12.04 15.92
C PHE A 548 10.26 -12.71 16.88
N LEU A 549 9.55 -13.74 16.43
CA LEU A 549 8.66 -14.52 17.31
C LEU A 549 9.44 -15.18 18.47
N ARG A 550 10.63 -15.73 18.20
CA ARG A 550 11.53 -16.27 19.25
C ARG A 550 11.99 -15.19 20.23
N GLN A 551 12.31 -13.99 19.75
CA GLN A 551 12.66 -12.87 20.64
C GLN A 551 11.50 -12.47 21.55
N LEU A 552 10.28 -12.43 21.01
CA LEU A 552 9.07 -12.12 21.78
C LEU A 552 8.80 -13.20 22.84
N ARG A 553 8.97 -14.48 22.49
CA ARG A 553 8.91 -15.59 23.46
C ARG A 553 9.97 -15.45 24.55
N LYS A 554 11.22 -15.14 24.19
CA LYS A 554 12.31 -14.88 25.15
C LYS A 554 12.04 -13.67 26.05
N PHE A 555 11.24 -12.71 25.58
CA PHE A 555 10.79 -11.57 26.38
C PHE A 555 9.68 -11.94 27.39
N ASN A 556 9.21 -13.19 27.41
CA ASN A 556 8.10 -13.67 28.25
C ASN A 556 6.80 -12.90 27.97
N LEU A 557 6.45 -12.74 26.69
CA LEU A 557 5.13 -12.27 26.31
C LEU A 557 4.08 -13.39 26.46
N PRO A 558 2.83 -13.05 26.85
CA PRO A 558 1.72 -14.00 26.86
C PRO A 558 1.48 -14.65 25.50
N GLN A 559 1.01 -15.90 25.53
CA GLN A 559 0.70 -16.71 24.36
C GLN A 559 -0.23 -15.99 23.36
N GLU A 560 -1.26 -15.31 23.85
CA GLU A 560 -2.18 -14.53 23.01
C GLU A 560 -1.48 -13.46 22.17
N LEU A 561 -0.53 -12.72 22.75
CA LEU A 561 0.23 -11.71 22.00
C LEU A 561 1.17 -12.34 20.98
N LEU A 562 1.70 -13.52 21.25
CA LEU A 562 2.53 -14.26 20.31
C LEU A 562 1.70 -14.78 19.14
N LYS A 563 0.49 -15.31 19.39
CA LYS A 563 -0.46 -15.73 18.34
C LYS A 563 -0.88 -14.56 17.46
N GLN A 564 -1.14 -13.39 18.05
CA GLN A 564 -1.47 -12.17 17.29
C GLN A 564 -0.29 -11.68 16.46
N PHE A 565 0.93 -11.72 17.00
CA PHE A 565 2.13 -11.40 16.22
C PHE A 565 2.31 -12.39 15.06
N TYR A 566 2.11 -13.69 15.29
CA TYR A 566 2.15 -14.70 14.25
C TYR A 566 1.14 -14.40 13.13
N THR A 567 -0.12 -14.17 13.49
CA THR A 567 -1.21 -13.88 12.54
C THR A 567 -0.86 -12.65 11.68
N ALA A 568 -0.43 -11.57 12.32
CA ALA A 568 -0.18 -10.29 11.66
C ALA A 568 1.11 -10.25 10.81
N ILE A 569 2.09 -11.12 11.10
CA ILE A 569 3.44 -11.00 10.51
C ILE A 569 3.89 -12.25 9.79
N ILE A 570 3.59 -13.44 10.30
CA ILE A 570 4.05 -14.68 9.68
C ILE A 570 2.92 -15.24 8.81
N GLU A 571 1.73 -15.46 9.37
CA GLU A 571 0.56 -15.96 8.63
C GLU A 571 0.19 -15.03 7.48
N SER A 572 0.25 -13.70 7.69
CA SER A 572 0.00 -12.73 6.63
C SER A 572 0.89 -12.93 5.40
N VAL A 573 2.14 -13.36 5.60
CA VAL A 573 3.09 -13.67 4.50
C VAL A 573 2.77 -15.02 3.88
N LEU A 574 2.60 -16.04 4.73
CA LEU A 574 2.28 -17.39 4.27
C LEU A 574 0.98 -17.43 3.46
N CYS A 575 0.03 -16.57 3.78
CA CYS A 575 -1.26 -16.52 3.13
C CYS A 575 -1.39 -15.39 2.09
N THR A 576 -0.30 -14.72 1.72
CA THR A 576 -0.36 -13.69 0.66
C THR A 576 -0.75 -14.38 -0.66
N SER A 577 -1.86 -13.95 -1.25
CA SER A 577 -2.45 -14.52 -2.48
C SER A 577 -2.70 -16.04 -2.42
N ILE A 578 -2.95 -16.61 -1.24
CA ILE A 578 -3.08 -18.07 -1.06
C ILE A 578 -4.17 -18.70 -1.94
N THR A 579 -5.18 -17.94 -2.35
CA THR A 579 -6.24 -18.42 -3.27
C THR A 579 -5.75 -18.67 -4.70
N VAL A 580 -4.57 -18.13 -5.06
CA VAL A 580 -3.99 -18.21 -6.40
C VAL A 580 -3.19 -19.50 -6.59
N TRP A 581 -2.33 -19.84 -5.63
CA TRP A 581 -1.27 -20.83 -5.83
C TRP A 581 -1.43 -22.12 -5.01
N PHE A 582 -2.18 -22.10 -3.91
CA PHE A 582 -2.12 -23.17 -2.88
C PHE A 582 -2.53 -24.56 -3.37
N ASP A 583 -3.62 -24.69 -4.13
CA ASP A 583 -4.10 -26.00 -4.62
C ASP A 583 -3.36 -26.47 -5.89
N SER A 584 -2.65 -25.55 -6.55
CA SER A 584 -1.78 -25.84 -7.68
C SER A 584 -0.35 -26.20 -7.26
N ASP A 585 -0.05 -26.16 -5.96
CA ASP A 585 1.31 -26.34 -5.42
C ASP A 585 1.70 -27.82 -5.26
N THR A 586 3.00 -28.09 -5.17
CA THR A 586 3.50 -29.45 -4.97
C THR A 586 3.32 -29.91 -3.52
N LYS A 587 3.16 -31.22 -3.31
CA LYS A 587 3.19 -31.81 -1.95
C LYS A 587 4.48 -31.49 -1.20
N SER A 588 5.59 -31.26 -1.91
CA SER A 588 6.87 -30.91 -1.28
C SER A 588 6.82 -29.50 -0.69
N ASP A 589 6.31 -28.55 -1.45
CA ASP A 589 6.23 -27.14 -1.07
C ASP A 589 5.19 -26.89 0.03
N LEU A 590 4.03 -27.55 -0.06
CA LEU A 590 3.05 -27.58 1.03
C LEU A 590 3.64 -28.10 2.35
N ARG A 591 4.51 -29.13 2.31
CA ARG A 591 5.21 -29.62 3.52
C ARG A 591 6.12 -28.55 4.11
N ARG A 592 6.86 -27.79 3.29
CA ARG A 592 7.77 -26.72 3.74
C ARG A 592 7.00 -25.56 4.39
N LEU A 593 5.86 -25.19 3.81
CA LEU A 593 4.94 -24.21 4.39
C LEU A 593 4.41 -24.69 5.75
N HIS A 594 3.92 -25.93 5.84
CA HIS A 594 3.43 -26.53 7.09
C HIS A 594 4.51 -26.63 8.16
N GLN A 595 5.76 -26.94 7.81
CA GLN A 595 6.89 -26.94 8.76
C GLN A 595 7.11 -25.56 9.39
N THR A 596 6.90 -24.49 8.63
CA THR A 596 7.01 -23.11 9.14
C THR A 596 5.92 -22.83 10.18
N VAL A 597 4.67 -23.26 9.92
CA VAL A 597 3.55 -23.18 10.88
C VAL A 597 3.85 -23.99 12.13
N ARG A 598 4.23 -25.27 11.99
CA ARG A 598 4.59 -26.15 13.12
C ARG A 598 5.72 -25.60 13.99
N THR A 599 6.67 -24.90 13.37
CA THR A 599 7.75 -24.24 14.11
C THR A 599 7.20 -23.07 14.93
N ALA A 600 6.27 -22.29 14.39
CA ALA A 600 5.59 -21.23 15.13
C ALA A 600 4.76 -21.79 16.29
N GLU A 601 3.99 -22.86 16.08
CA GLU A 601 3.22 -23.55 17.13
C GLU A 601 4.11 -23.96 18.30
N ARG A 602 5.27 -24.58 18.02
CA ARG A 602 6.26 -24.94 19.04
C ARG A 602 6.82 -23.74 19.81
N ILE A 603 7.06 -22.61 19.15
CA ILE A 603 7.56 -21.40 19.81
C ILE A 603 6.48 -20.77 20.70
N ILE A 604 5.23 -20.79 20.26
CA ILE A 604 4.11 -20.14 20.96
C ILE A 604 3.62 -21.01 22.11
N GLY A 605 3.59 -22.34 21.91
CA GLY A 605 3.00 -23.32 22.83
C GLY A 605 1.50 -23.52 22.60
N THR A 606 1.02 -23.36 21.37
CA THR A 606 -0.42 -23.49 21.01
C THR A 606 -0.58 -24.00 19.60
N THR A 607 -1.72 -24.65 19.34
CA THR A 607 -2.16 -24.97 17.98
C THR A 607 -2.56 -23.72 17.22
N LEU A 608 -2.23 -23.68 15.94
CA LEU A 608 -2.57 -22.60 15.00
C LEU A 608 -3.46 -23.17 13.89
N PRO A 609 -4.30 -22.33 13.23
CA PRO A 609 -5.07 -22.77 12.08
C PRO A 609 -4.17 -23.37 10.99
N THR A 610 -4.62 -24.45 10.37
CA THR A 610 -3.86 -25.05 9.27
C THR A 610 -3.92 -24.16 8.03
N LEU A 611 -2.91 -24.22 7.16
CA LEU A 611 -2.97 -23.46 5.91
C LEU A 611 -4.11 -23.92 5.01
N GLN A 612 -4.50 -25.21 5.09
CA GLN A 612 -5.67 -25.74 4.41
C GLN A 612 -6.97 -25.05 4.88
N GLU A 613 -7.20 -24.94 6.19
CA GLU A 613 -8.37 -24.24 6.74
C GLU A 613 -8.39 -22.77 6.30
N LEU A 614 -7.24 -22.10 6.33
CA LEU A 614 -7.11 -20.70 5.92
C LEU A 614 -7.36 -20.53 4.42
N TYR A 615 -6.86 -21.46 3.60
CA TYR A 615 -7.12 -21.50 2.16
C TYR A 615 -8.62 -21.67 1.88
N LEU A 616 -9.25 -22.72 2.41
CA LEU A 616 -10.68 -23.00 2.20
C LEU A 616 -11.57 -21.84 2.67
N SER A 617 -11.26 -21.24 3.82
CA SER A 617 -11.97 -20.06 4.32
C SER A 617 -11.87 -18.86 3.36
N ARG A 618 -10.68 -18.62 2.80
CA ARG A 618 -10.44 -17.50 1.88
C ARG A 618 -11.06 -17.73 0.50
N VAL A 619 -11.01 -18.97 -0.01
CA VAL A 619 -11.68 -19.35 -1.25
C VAL A 619 -13.18 -19.15 -1.11
N SER A 620 -13.80 -19.68 -0.05
CA SER A 620 -15.25 -19.54 0.19
C SER A 620 -15.67 -18.08 0.31
N LYS A 621 -14.94 -17.27 1.09
CA LYS A 621 -15.23 -15.82 1.23
C LYS A 621 -15.10 -15.06 -0.08
N LYS A 622 -14.10 -15.41 -0.90
CA LYS A 622 -13.89 -14.76 -2.20
C LYS A 622 -14.97 -15.17 -3.20
N ALA A 623 -15.29 -16.46 -3.29
CA ALA A 623 -16.38 -16.98 -4.13
C ALA A 623 -17.74 -16.35 -3.75
N GLY A 624 -18.06 -16.26 -2.45
CA GLY A 624 -19.25 -15.57 -1.95
C GLY A 624 -19.31 -14.10 -2.35
N LYS A 625 -18.16 -13.40 -2.33
CA LYS A 625 -18.10 -12.00 -2.78
C LYS A 625 -18.27 -11.83 -4.28
N ILE A 626 -17.82 -12.77 -5.09
CA ILE A 626 -17.97 -12.74 -6.55
C ILE A 626 -19.41 -13.04 -6.96
N THR A 627 -20.02 -14.05 -6.32
CA THR A 627 -21.42 -14.44 -6.57
C THR A 627 -22.42 -13.35 -6.16
N LEU A 628 -22.12 -12.57 -5.12
CA LEU A 628 -22.97 -11.45 -4.69
C LEU A 628 -22.78 -10.15 -5.49
N ASP A 629 -21.81 -10.09 -6.41
CA ASP A 629 -21.46 -8.88 -7.16
C ASP A 629 -21.58 -9.10 -8.67
N PRO A 630 -22.74 -8.78 -9.28
CA PRO A 630 -22.95 -8.93 -10.72
C PRO A 630 -21.99 -8.13 -11.60
N SER A 631 -21.35 -7.09 -11.06
CA SER A 631 -20.35 -6.30 -11.78
C SER A 631 -18.97 -6.97 -11.84
N HIS A 632 -18.76 -8.05 -11.07
CA HIS A 632 -17.49 -8.76 -11.05
C HIS A 632 -17.25 -9.49 -12.37
N PRO A 633 -16.07 -9.35 -13.03
CA PRO A 633 -15.84 -9.97 -14.34
C PRO A 633 -15.95 -11.50 -14.31
N ALA A 634 -15.67 -12.11 -13.15
CA ALA A 634 -15.83 -13.54 -12.93
C ALA A 634 -17.22 -13.97 -12.42
N HIS A 635 -18.19 -13.07 -12.28
CA HIS A 635 -19.53 -13.40 -11.76
C HIS A 635 -20.22 -14.47 -12.63
N SER A 636 -20.10 -14.34 -13.96
CA SER A 636 -20.65 -15.29 -14.94
C SER A 636 -20.04 -16.69 -14.87
N LEU A 637 -18.90 -16.89 -14.18
CA LEU A 637 -18.35 -18.23 -13.96
C LEU A 637 -19.12 -19.01 -12.90
N PHE A 638 -19.97 -18.35 -12.11
CA PHE A 638 -20.78 -18.95 -11.06
C PHE A 638 -22.27 -19.02 -11.46
N GLU A 639 -22.57 -19.73 -12.54
CA GLU A 639 -23.96 -19.99 -12.95
C GLU A 639 -24.61 -21.10 -12.12
N LEU A 640 -25.79 -20.84 -11.57
CA LEU A 640 -26.60 -21.88 -10.93
C LEU A 640 -27.23 -22.83 -11.98
N LEU A 641 -27.30 -24.11 -11.66
CA LEU A 641 -28.11 -25.09 -12.39
C LEU A 641 -29.60 -24.76 -12.22
N PRO A 642 -30.50 -25.27 -13.11
CA PRO A 642 -31.94 -25.00 -13.02
C PRO A 642 -32.58 -25.32 -11.67
N SER A 643 -31.98 -26.23 -10.87
CA SER A 643 -32.44 -26.54 -9.52
C SER A 643 -32.20 -25.42 -8.50
N GLY A 644 -31.39 -24.41 -8.82
CA GLY A 644 -31.00 -23.30 -7.94
C GLY A 644 -30.05 -23.69 -6.78
N ARG A 645 -29.65 -24.96 -6.67
CA ARG A 645 -28.89 -25.48 -5.50
C ARG A 645 -27.40 -25.68 -5.74
N ARG A 646 -26.96 -25.78 -6.99
CA ARG A 646 -25.55 -26.06 -7.32
C ARG A 646 -25.11 -25.18 -8.46
N TYR A 647 -23.87 -24.72 -8.38
CA TYR A 647 -23.19 -24.05 -9.46
C TYR A 647 -22.74 -25.05 -10.53
N ARG A 648 -22.82 -24.66 -11.80
CA ARG A 648 -22.33 -25.44 -12.93
C ARG A 648 -20.81 -25.62 -12.82
N ALA A 649 -20.36 -26.86 -12.87
CA ALA A 649 -18.93 -27.15 -12.89
C ALA A 649 -18.29 -26.67 -14.20
N LEU A 650 -17.10 -26.08 -14.11
CA LEU A 650 -16.31 -25.70 -15.28
C LEU A 650 -15.72 -26.95 -15.94
N ASN A 651 -15.72 -26.99 -17.27
CA ASN A 651 -15.07 -28.07 -18.01
C ASN A 651 -13.55 -27.90 -17.96
N THR A 652 -12.87 -28.81 -17.27
CA THR A 652 -11.41 -28.79 -17.11
C THR A 652 -10.81 -30.12 -17.58
N ARG A 653 -9.88 -30.07 -18.54
CA ARG A 653 -9.21 -31.27 -19.08
C ARG A 653 -7.90 -31.57 -18.36
N THR A 654 -7.22 -30.55 -17.87
CA THR A 654 -5.95 -30.72 -17.15
C THR A 654 -6.12 -30.57 -15.64
N ALA A 655 -5.27 -31.26 -14.87
CA ALA A 655 -5.21 -31.07 -13.42
C ALA A 655 -4.86 -29.63 -13.03
N ARG A 656 -4.06 -28.94 -13.87
CA ARG A 656 -3.65 -27.56 -13.66
C ARG A 656 -4.84 -26.59 -13.72
N HIS A 657 -5.69 -26.71 -14.73
CA HIS A 657 -6.90 -25.90 -14.80
C HIS A 657 -7.88 -26.28 -13.68
N ARG A 658 -8.08 -27.58 -13.41
CA ARG A 658 -8.94 -28.06 -12.32
C ARG A 658 -8.52 -27.54 -10.94
N ASN A 659 -7.23 -27.45 -10.67
CA ASN A 659 -6.69 -26.99 -9.39
C ASN A 659 -6.53 -25.45 -9.31
N SER A 660 -7.01 -24.72 -10.31
CA SER A 660 -7.06 -23.26 -10.28
C SER A 660 -8.23 -22.76 -9.44
N PHE A 661 -8.24 -21.45 -9.15
CA PHE A 661 -9.19 -20.85 -8.22
C PHE A 661 -10.67 -21.13 -8.55
N PHE A 662 -11.14 -20.89 -9.79
CA PHE A 662 -12.57 -20.93 -10.08
C PHE A 662 -13.18 -22.35 -10.02
N PRO A 663 -12.58 -23.39 -10.62
CA PRO A 663 -13.10 -24.75 -10.48
C PRO A 663 -13.10 -25.21 -9.02
N GLN A 664 -12.04 -24.90 -8.25
CA GLN A 664 -11.99 -25.23 -6.82
C GLN A 664 -13.02 -24.46 -5.99
N ALA A 665 -13.23 -23.17 -6.30
CA ALA A 665 -14.24 -22.36 -5.65
C ALA A 665 -15.65 -22.92 -5.90
N ILE A 666 -15.97 -23.28 -7.14
CA ILE A 666 -17.27 -23.89 -7.50
C ILE A 666 -17.44 -25.25 -6.82
N HIS A 667 -16.40 -26.09 -6.83
CA HIS A 667 -16.43 -27.38 -6.14
C HIS A 667 -16.68 -27.21 -4.64
N LEU A 668 -15.99 -26.28 -3.99
CA LEU A 668 -16.15 -25.97 -2.57
C LEU A 668 -17.55 -25.43 -2.26
N MET A 669 -18.07 -24.53 -3.08
CA MET A 669 -19.43 -23.97 -2.93
C MET A 669 -20.53 -25.00 -3.16
N ASN A 670 -20.27 -26.05 -3.96
CA ASN A 670 -21.21 -27.15 -4.22
C ASN A 670 -21.18 -28.26 -3.16
N THR A 671 -20.10 -28.35 -2.40
CA THR A 671 -19.90 -29.35 -1.32
C THR A 671 -20.21 -28.79 0.07
N SER A 672 -20.22 -27.47 0.21
CA SER A 672 -20.56 -26.76 1.46
C SER A 672 -22.06 -26.45 1.60
N GLN A 673 -22.87 -26.73 0.57
CA GLN A 673 -24.33 -26.66 0.56
C GLN A 673 -24.90 -28.07 0.70
#